data_AF-A0A512SZ20-F1
#
_entry.id   AF-A0A512SZ20-F1
#
_cell.length_a   1.000
_cell.length_b   1.000
_cell.length_c   1.000
_cell.angle_alpha   90.00
_cell.angle_beta   90.00
_cell.angle_gamma   90.00
#
_symmetry.space_group_name_H-M   'P 1'
#
loop_
_entity.id
_entity.type
_entity.pdbx_description
1 polymer ?
#
loop_
_entity_poly.entity_id
_entity_poly.type
_entity_poly.pdbx_seq_one_letter_code
_entity_poly.pdbx_strand_id
1 'polypeptide(L)'
;MSTDATASRRSRAKERPARKPSSGPSLFGMPSRDALVDLAFALALVAIALVGFRTGFIGWEWIAAATVGVVVGTLVAHVAVVRSWPLLATVLVLVAIHFVLGGPVAVRGDLIAGFIPSLQTFVDLAVAPVTGWKEWLTLLPPVDARGPLVALPWVTGLFGAAATYGIGRRFRSVGGAAVAPVVLLVGSIALGTQQPAAKFVQGVLFALVLILWLVVRAGRTRAALQNGAGRQARLVTGIVLIVVAALAGTFLGQILPGADASSARTVVRDQLTPPYDVAQFSSPLSGFRRYTEPNSAKLYDAEVLKVTGLPEGTPVRFATLDNYDGLVWGAADRAMDGTPFQQVGSRIAPRISGDRVTATVTVPDGGYEGVWLPVAGSATGVRFDGARGNDLADALWLNTATETAVVPASLQPGDTYSFDAVLDKNWSTTLPKELSVKSGGQVAEDTSFLDAKLDAWSGQAGSPWEKFVAIAKTMTSDGAYTDGGTANSYEKVYLPGHGLARLSRFVGSTQLAGNDEQYASTLALAGNRLGIPTRVVMGAVPEPDGVVKGKDVHAWVEVQVDNGTWHALLPSTFLPDRNKKPNEQQLKSEEQKVGAQVPPPAGVNPPSVLQGPDQAQNATDIKKKKRNPLDIGAWPLWLKILVLGLLLPVLLFFAALAVIRWLKARRRRRHATTGPTASRAAWVWRDLVSDARSLGVAVPRGATRLEQARDFPESVTAEPIAVGANAAVFGPGDPEPEVATTLLDEADDVRRQLRGAVSRWRRIRSDLNIRPLLERDRRPRTGGRTFPTLPSLRRVRGAEGPA
;
A
#
# COMPACT_ATOMS: atom_id res chain seq x y z
N MET A 1 92.99 18.93 -45.20
CA MET A 1 91.70 18.22 -45.37
C MET A 1 91.06 18.07 -43.99
N SER A 2 89.95 18.76 -43.85
CA SER A 2 88.95 18.90 -42.76
C SER A 2 89.30 18.56 -41.31
N THR A 3 89.45 19.65 -40.56
CA THR A 3 89.12 19.85 -39.15
C THR A 3 87.61 20.07 -38.93
N ASP A 4 87.22 20.03 -37.65
CA ASP A 4 86.06 20.66 -36.99
C ASP A 4 84.68 19.96 -36.97
N ALA A 5 84.34 19.41 -35.79
CA ALA A 5 83.20 19.87 -34.99
C ALA A 5 83.25 19.30 -33.54
N THR A 6 83.99 20.04 -32.73
CA THR A 6 83.81 20.40 -31.32
C THR A 6 82.63 19.84 -30.49
N ALA A 7 83.02 19.26 -29.36
CA ALA A 7 82.41 19.24 -28.03
C ALA A 7 81.12 20.05 -27.77
N SER A 8 80.12 19.37 -27.20
CA SER A 8 79.26 19.88 -26.12
C SER A 8 78.51 18.73 -25.44
N ARG A 9 79.24 17.99 -24.58
CA ARG A 9 78.67 17.03 -23.62
C ARG A 9 78.62 17.73 -22.26
N ARG A 10 77.57 18.51 -22.01
CA ARG A 10 77.26 19.06 -20.67
C ARG A 10 75.81 18.82 -20.31
N SER A 11 75.65 17.96 -19.30
CA SER A 11 74.61 17.98 -18.26
C SER A 11 73.25 18.58 -18.62
N ARG A 12 72.32 17.75 -19.09
CA ARG A 12 70.89 18.00 -18.90
C ARG A 12 70.40 17.11 -17.76
N ALA A 13 70.62 17.59 -16.53
CA ALA A 13 69.93 17.09 -15.36
C ALA A 13 68.43 17.19 -15.64
N LYS A 14 67.76 16.04 -15.65
CA LYS A 14 66.32 15.94 -15.87
C LYS A 14 65.65 16.43 -14.58
N GLU A 15 65.32 17.71 -14.51
CA GLU A 15 64.47 18.28 -13.47
C GLU A 15 63.20 17.42 -13.35
N ARG A 16 63.06 16.73 -12.22
CA ARG A 16 61.79 16.13 -11.81
C ARG A 16 60.84 17.30 -11.55
N PRO A 17 59.66 17.38 -12.20
CA PRO A 17 58.71 18.41 -11.85
C PRO A 17 58.28 18.19 -10.39
N ALA A 18 58.50 19.22 -9.58
CA ALA A 18 58.06 19.28 -8.19
C ALA A 18 56.57 18.92 -8.13
N ARG A 19 56.24 17.84 -7.40
CA ARG A 19 54.87 17.50 -7.06
C ARG A 19 54.25 18.69 -6.34
N LYS A 20 53.25 19.33 -6.96
CA LYS A 20 52.38 20.29 -6.27
C LYS A 20 51.88 19.64 -4.98
N PRO A 21 51.93 20.35 -3.83
CA PRO A 21 51.39 19.82 -2.59
C PRO A 21 49.91 19.49 -2.80
N SER A 22 49.53 18.27 -2.45
CA SER A 22 48.14 17.84 -2.43
C SER A 22 47.35 18.81 -1.57
N SER A 23 46.41 19.52 -2.18
CA SER A 23 45.36 20.24 -1.48
C SER A 23 44.74 19.29 -0.45
N GLY A 24 44.64 19.75 0.80
CA GLY A 24 43.97 19.02 1.87
C GLY A 24 42.54 18.63 1.46
N PRO A 25 41.93 17.64 2.14
CA PRO A 25 40.61 17.16 1.78
C PRO A 25 39.58 18.29 1.95
N SER A 26 39.20 18.96 0.86
CA SER A 26 38.09 19.92 0.88
C SER A 26 36.84 19.19 1.35
N LEU A 27 36.09 19.81 2.29
CA LEU A 27 34.87 19.21 2.85
C LEU A 27 33.84 18.91 1.76
N PHE A 28 33.84 19.70 0.67
CA PHE A 28 32.97 19.57 -0.50
C PHE A 28 33.79 19.62 -1.79
N GLY A 29 34.25 18.47 -2.30
CA GLY A 29 34.76 18.42 -3.66
C GLY A 29 33.63 18.76 -4.64
N MET A 30 33.77 19.83 -5.43
CA MET A 30 32.69 20.25 -6.34
C MET A 30 32.29 19.09 -7.28
N PRO A 31 30.98 18.83 -7.46
CA PRO A 31 30.51 17.79 -8.35
C PRO A 31 30.95 18.08 -9.79
N SER A 32 31.49 17.07 -10.48
CA SER A 32 31.79 17.18 -11.91
C SER A 32 30.50 17.42 -12.71
N ARG A 33 30.59 18.00 -13.92
CA ARG A 33 29.41 18.20 -14.81
C ARG A 33 28.58 16.92 -14.98
N ASP A 34 29.24 15.77 -15.14
CA ASP A 34 28.55 14.48 -15.23
C ASP A 34 27.82 14.09 -13.93
N ALA A 35 28.36 14.45 -12.77
CA ALA A 35 27.74 14.20 -11.48
C ALA A 35 26.49 15.07 -11.27
N LEU A 36 26.48 16.30 -11.79
CA LEU A 36 25.30 17.18 -11.78
C LEU A 36 24.20 16.66 -12.71
N VAL A 37 24.56 16.12 -13.88
CA VAL A 37 23.60 15.50 -14.78
C VAL A 37 22.99 14.25 -14.15
N ASP A 38 23.80 13.36 -13.57
CA ASP A 38 23.28 12.17 -12.86
C ASP A 38 22.40 12.55 -11.66
N LEU A 39 22.75 13.64 -10.96
CA LEU A 39 21.96 14.19 -9.88
C LEU A 39 20.59 14.66 -10.38
N ALA A 40 20.54 15.46 -11.45
CA ALA A 40 19.30 15.98 -12.00
C ALA A 40 18.34 14.86 -12.43
N PHE A 41 18.84 13.84 -13.14
CA PHE A 41 18.02 12.68 -13.52
C PHE A 41 17.55 11.86 -12.32
N ALA A 42 18.42 11.63 -11.33
CA ALA A 42 18.04 10.92 -10.12
C ALA A 42 16.94 11.65 -9.34
N LEU A 43 17.08 12.97 -9.17
CA LEU A 43 16.07 13.80 -8.51
C LEU A 43 14.74 13.79 -9.27
N ALA A 44 14.77 13.93 -10.61
CA ALA A 44 13.56 13.89 -11.43
C ALA A 44 12.83 12.55 -11.32
N LEU A 45 13.54 11.42 -11.42
CA LEU A 45 12.95 10.08 -11.32
C LEU A 45 12.33 9.83 -9.95
N VAL A 46 13.02 10.22 -8.87
CA VAL A 46 12.52 10.05 -7.50
C VAL A 46 11.32 10.96 -7.25
N ALA A 47 11.35 12.22 -7.71
CA ALA A 47 10.23 13.13 -7.61
C ALA A 47 8.99 12.59 -8.33
N ILE A 48 9.14 12.08 -9.56
CA ILE A 48 8.05 11.48 -10.32
C ILE A 48 7.48 10.23 -9.61
N ALA A 49 8.33 9.39 -9.03
CA ALA A 49 7.87 8.23 -8.25
C ALA A 49 7.05 8.68 -7.02
N LEU A 50 7.52 9.69 -6.29
CA LEU A 50 6.86 10.21 -5.08
C LEU A 50 5.48 10.84 -5.35
N VAL A 51 5.18 11.26 -6.60
CA VAL A 51 3.82 11.70 -6.99
C VAL A 51 2.77 10.64 -6.69
N GLY A 52 3.14 9.36 -6.60
CA GLY A 52 2.22 8.26 -6.25
C GLY A 52 1.56 8.40 -4.88
N PHE A 53 2.15 9.16 -3.95
CA PHE A 53 1.58 9.42 -2.64
C PHE A 53 0.52 10.54 -2.63
N ARG A 54 0.39 11.31 -3.72
CA ARG A 54 -0.51 12.48 -3.79
C ARG A 54 -1.96 12.17 -3.43
N THR A 55 -2.47 11.03 -3.88
CA THR A 55 -3.88 10.65 -3.65
C THR A 55 -4.11 9.99 -2.30
N GLY A 56 -3.03 9.61 -1.61
CA GLY A 56 -3.11 8.99 -0.30
C GLY A 56 -3.01 9.96 0.87
N PHE A 57 -2.57 11.21 0.66
CA PHE A 57 -2.45 12.22 1.71
C PHE A 57 -3.25 13.49 1.38
N ILE A 58 -3.87 14.07 2.39
CA ILE A 58 -4.34 15.46 2.36
C ILE A 58 -3.22 16.38 2.88
N GLY A 59 -3.08 17.56 2.29
CA GLY A 59 -2.16 18.60 2.75
C GLY A 59 -0.86 18.66 1.96
N TRP A 60 0.03 19.58 2.36
CA TRP A 60 1.34 19.81 1.73
C TRP A 60 2.50 19.26 2.57
N GLU A 61 2.22 18.85 3.81
CA GLU A 61 3.19 18.41 4.80
C GLU A 61 3.93 17.15 4.32
N TRP A 62 3.22 16.23 3.63
CA TRP A 62 3.85 15.06 3.02
C TRP A 62 4.82 15.44 1.89
N ILE A 63 4.54 16.52 1.13
CA ILE A 63 5.43 17.03 0.08
C ILE A 63 6.71 17.58 0.72
N ALA A 64 6.56 18.34 1.80
CA ALA A 64 7.69 18.86 2.56
C ALA A 64 8.55 17.71 3.11
N ALA A 65 7.92 16.71 3.75
CA ALA A 65 8.61 15.55 4.28
C ALA A 65 9.35 14.76 3.18
N ALA A 66 8.68 14.48 2.07
CA ALA A 66 9.28 13.81 0.92
C ALA A 66 10.47 14.60 0.36
N THR A 67 10.32 15.93 0.21
CA THR A 67 11.36 16.82 -0.34
C THR A 67 12.59 16.88 0.55
N VAL A 68 12.41 17.06 1.88
CA VAL A 68 13.53 17.03 2.83
C VAL A 68 14.22 15.67 2.79
N GLY A 69 13.45 14.57 2.70
CA GLY A 69 13.99 13.21 2.55
C GLY A 69 14.88 13.10 1.31
N VAL A 70 14.39 13.54 0.16
CA VAL A 70 15.13 13.52 -1.11
C VAL A 70 16.44 14.33 -1.01
N VAL A 71 16.39 15.54 -0.46
CA VAL A 71 17.56 16.41 -0.30
C VAL A 71 18.60 15.76 0.61
N VAL A 72 18.20 15.34 1.81
CA VAL A 72 19.11 14.75 2.80
C VAL A 72 19.68 13.42 2.31
N GLY A 73 18.86 12.55 1.72
CA GLY A 73 19.30 11.27 1.17
C GLY A 73 20.33 11.43 0.05
N THR A 74 20.11 12.41 -0.82
CA THR A 74 21.05 12.76 -1.89
C THR A 74 22.38 13.28 -1.34
N LEU A 75 22.34 14.17 -0.35
CA LEU A 75 23.55 14.71 0.30
C LEU A 75 24.38 13.59 0.94
N VAL A 76 23.74 12.69 1.69
CA VAL A 76 24.40 11.55 2.32
C VAL A 76 25.02 10.62 1.27
N ALA A 77 24.29 10.31 0.20
CA ALA A 77 24.82 9.51 -0.90
C ALA A 77 26.00 10.20 -1.61
N HIS A 78 25.96 11.51 -1.79
CA HIS A 78 27.07 12.28 -2.35
C HIS A 78 28.32 12.21 -1.47
N VAL A 79 28.19 12.47 -0.17
CA VAL A 79 29.29 12.35 0.80
C VAL A 79 29.83 10.93 0.83
N ALA A 80 28.96 9.91 0.86
CA ALA A 80 29.35 8.51 0.85
C ALA A 80 30.15 8.12 -0.41
N VAL A 81 29.80 8.66 -1.57
CA VAL A 81 30.53 8.44 -2.82
C VAL A 81 31.89 9.14 -2.79
N VAL A 82 31.93 10.42 -2.43
CA VAL A 82 33.17 11.23 -2.42
C VAL A 82 34.16 10.68 -1.39
N ARG A 83 33.68 10.25 -0.23
CA ARG A 83 34.52 9.67 0.85
C ARG A 83 34.67 8.16 0.76
N SER A 84 34.10 7.55 -0.29
CA SER A 84 34.05 6.12 -0.55
C SER A 84 33.69 5.28 0.69
N TRP A 85 32.67 5.72 1.42
CA TRP A 85 32.10 4.98 2.55
C TRP A 85 31.64 3.59 2.11
N PRO A 86 31.76 2.55 2.95
CA PRO A 86 31.13 1.27 2.70
C PRO A 86 29.60 1.42 2.72
N LEU A 87 28.89 0.58 1.97
CA LEU A 87 27.41 0.63 1.88
C LEU A 87 26.76 0.60 3.27
N LEU A 88 27.29 -0.23 4.16
CA LEU A 88 26.80 -0.38 5.53
C LEU A 88 26.90 0.92 6.33
N ALA A 89 28.00 1.67 6.21
CA ALA A 89 28.13 2.97 6.88
C ALA A 89 27.12 4.00 6.32
N THR A 90 26.87 3.98 5.01
CA THR A 90 25.85 4.85 4.39
C THR A 90 24.45 4.54 4.93
N VAL A 91 24.10 3.26 5.02
CA VAL A 91 22.80 2.83 5.57
C VAL A 91 22.67 3.24 7.04
N LEU A 92 23.69 3.00 7.87
CA LEU A 92 23.67 3.40 9.29
C LEU A 92 23.49 4.90 9.47
N VAL A 93 24.14 5.72 8.63
CA VAL A 93 23.98 7.18 8.67
C VAL A 93 22.57 7.60 8.24
N LEU A 94 21.99 6.97 7.21
CA LEU A 94 20.60 7.24 6.81
C LEU A 94 19.61 6.88 7.92
N VAL A 95 19.81 5.75 8.60
CA VAL A 95 19.00 5.33 9.76
C VAL A 95 19.15 6.32 10.91
N ALA A 96 20.36 6.75 11.24
CA ALA A 96 20.58 7.77 12.28
C ALA A 96 19.88 9.09 11.94
N ILE A 97 19.96 9.54 10.69
CA ILE A 97 19.25 10.73 10.19
C ILE A 97 17.74 10.55 10.28
N HIS A 98 17.23 9.37 9.96
CA HIS A 98 15.81 9.08 10.08
C HIS A 98 15.31 9.27 11.52
N PHE A 99 16.07 8.83 12.53
CA PHE A 99 15.70 9.05 13.94
C PHE A 99 15.93 10.49 14.43
N VAL A 100 16.95 11.20 13.92
CA VAL A 100 17.26 12.57 14.34
C VAL A 100 16.30 13.59 13.70
N LEU A 101 16.01 13.45 12.41
CA LEU A 101 15.18 14.40 11.66
C LEU A 101 13.75 13.91 11.45
N GLY A 102 13.46 12.62 11.61
CA GLY A 102 12.13 12.07 11.34
C GLY A 102 11.04 12.62 12.24
N GLY A 103 11.34 12.99 13.49
CA GLY A 103 10.37 13.61 14.40
C GLY A 103 9.82 14.93 13.83
N PRO A 104 10.63 15.99 13.73
CA PRO A 104 10.17 17.29 13.22
C PRO A 104 9.69 17.24 11.76
N VAL A 105 10.18 16.29 10.96
CA VAL A 105 9.83 16.21 9.53
C VAL A 105 8.56 15.40 9.28
N ALA A 106 8.36 14.29 9.99
CA ALA A 106 7.33 13.29 9.67
C ALA A 106 6.39 12.91 10.82
N VAL A 107 6.84 12.94 12.07
CA VAL A 107 6.04 12.56 13.25
C VAL A 107 5.95 13.75 14.21
N ARG A 108 5.12 14.74 13.84
CA ARG A 108 5.00 16.01 14.57
C ARG A 108 4.05 15.98 15.76
N GLY A 109 3.09 15.05 15.77
CA GLY A 109 2.02 14.97 16.78
C GLY A 109 2.54 14.78 18.21
N ASP A 110 3.59 13.98 18.38
CA ASP A 110 4.10 13.59 19.70
C ASP A 110 5.38 14.35 20.10
N LEU A 111 5.66 15.50 19.48
CA LEU A 111 6.81 16.33 19.83
C LEU A 111 6.54 17.14 21.10
N ILE A 112 7.44 17.05 22.07
CA ILE A 112 7.43 17.90 23.27
C ILE A 112 7.81 19.32 22.82
N ALA A 113 6.96 20.30 23.16
CA ALA A 113 7.11 21.70 22.78
C ALA A 113 7.25 21.95 21.26
N GLY A 114 6.81 21.00 20.42
CA GLY A 114 6.79 21.13 18.95
C GLY A 114 8.13 20.90 18.24
N PHE A 115 9.22 20.63 18.96
CA PHE A 115 10.54 20.36 18.34
C PHE A 115 11.38 19.27 19.02
N ILE A 116 11.05 18.85 20.23
CA ILE A 116 11.82 17.82 20.96
C ILE A 116 11.15 16.46 20.74
N PRO A 117 11.83 15.45 20.14
CA PRO A 117 11.28 14.10 20.02
C PRO A 117 10.96 13.49 21.38
N SER A 118 9.74 13.00 21.56
CA SER A 118 9.37 12.19 22.73
C SER A 118 9.76 10.74 22.52
N LEU A 119 9.60 9.92 23.56
CA LEU A 119 9.79 8.48 23.44
C LEU A 119 8.81 7.85 22.44
N GLN A 120 7.57 8.37 22.39
CA GLN A 120 6.55 7.93 21.44
C GLN A 120 6.99 8.25 20.00
N THR A 121 7.54 9.45 19.76
CA THR A 121 8.10 9.82 18.44
C THR A 121 9.13 8.80 17.93
N PHE A 122 10.00 8.29 18.81
CA PHE A 122 10.98 7.26 18.41
C PHE A 122 10.33 5.90 18.11
N VAL A 123 9.29 5.54 18.86
CA VAL A 123 8.49 4.32 18.61
C VAL A 123 7.82 4.43 17.25
N ASP A 124 7.14 5.54 16.96
CA ASP A 124 6.43 5.75 15.71
C ASP A 124 7.38 5.74 14.51
N LEU A 125 8.57 6.35 14.64
CA LEU A 125 9.61 6.30 13.62
C LEU A 125 10.16 4.88 13.39
N ALA A 126 10.23 4.04 14.42
CA ALA A 126 10.65 2.66 14.27
C ALA A 126 9.55 1.77 13.67
N VAL A 127 8.30 2.04 14.01
CA VAL A 127 7.12 1.24 13.64
C VAL A 127 6.65 1.58 12.23
N ALA A 128 6.58 2.86 11.86
CA ALA A 128 6.02 3.30 10.59
C ALA A 128 6.69 2.68 9.34
N PRO A 129 8.02 2.52 9.25
CA PRO A 129 8.65 1.82 8.13
C PRO A 129 8.36 0.31 8.08
N VAL A 130 8.04 -0.32 9.21
CA VAL A 130 7.92 -1.78 9.36
C VAL A 130 6.46 -2.25 9.26
N THR A 131 5.54 -1.55 9.91
CA THR A 131 4.10 -1.89 9.92
C THR A 131 3.22 -0.77 9.37
N GLY A 132 3.71 0.46 9.30
CA GLY A 132 2.93 1.59 8.78
C GLY A 132 2.51 1.42 7.32
N TRP A 133 3.23 0.63 6.52
CA TRP A 133 2.77 0.27 5.18
C TRP A 133 1.52 -0.62 5.19
N LYS A 134 1.30 -1.44 6.24
CA LYS A 134 0.08 -2.24 6.39
C LYS A 134 -1.09 -1.33 6.77
N GLU A 135 -0.88 -0.50 7.78
CA GLU A 135 -1.86 0.49 8.25
C GLU A 135 -2.28 1.44 7.12
N TRP A 136 -1.32 1.88 6.30
CA TRP A 136 -1.57 2.66 5.09
C TRP A 136 -2.43 1.95 4.04
N LEU A 137 -2.32 0.63 3.92
CA LEU A 137 -3.12 -0.17 2.99
C LEU A 137 -4.52 -0.48 3.52
N THR A 138 -4.71 -0.44 4.85
CA THR A 138 -6.00 -0.73 5.50
C THR A 138 -6.83 0.52 5.80
N LEU A 139 -6.19 1.68 5.98
CA LEU A 139 -6.87 2.96 6.20
C LEU A 139 -7.49 3.52 4.92
N LEU A 140 -8.63 4.19 5.07
CA LEU A 140 -9.28 4.90 3.98
C LEU A 140 -8.43 6.13 3.59
N PRO A 141 -7.88 6.21 2.37
CA PRO A 141 -7.22 7.41 1.90
C PRO A 141 -8.28 8.48 1.56
N PRO A 142 -7.89 9.77 1.58
CA PRO A 142 -6.57 10.29 1.92
C PRO A 142 -6.39 10.50 3.43
N VAL A 143 -5.23 10.11 3.95
CA VAL A 143 -4.87 10.24 5.37
C VAL A 143 -4.33 11.65 5.66
N ASP A 144 -4.55 12.14 6.87
CA ASP A 144 -3.99 13.42 7.32
C ASP A 144 -2.45 13.37 7.35
N ALA A 145 -1.79 14.34 6.72
CA ALA A 145 -0.34 14.48 6.72
C ALA A 145 0.25 15.00 8.06
N ARG A 146 -0.53 14.94 9.13
CA ARG A 146 -0.08 15.20 10.52
C ARG A 146 0.18 13.91 11.32
N GLY A 147 -0.35 12.79 10.86
CA GLY A 147 -0.18 11.49 11.50
C GLY A 147 1.17 10.82 11.20
N PRO A 148 1.50 9.72 11.90
CA PRO A 148 2.79 9.04 11.77
C PRO A 148 3.05 8.47 10.37
N LEU A 149 2.02 8.28 9.54
CA LEU A 149 2.16 7.74 8.19
C LEU A 149 2.94 8.65 7.23
N VAL A 150 3.13 9.94 7.55
CA VAL A 150 4.04 10.82 6.78
C VAL A 150 5.49 10.34 6.83
N ALA A 151 5.83 9.45 7.76
CA ALA A 151 7.10 8.74 7.75
C ALA A 151 7.32 7.93 6.45
N LEU A 152 6.26 7.46 5.77
CA LEU A 152 6.36 6.72 4.51
C LEU A 152 6.95 7.55 3.36
N PRO A 153 6.40 8.72 2.98
CA PRO A 153 7.02 9.57 1.97
C PRO A 153 8.40 10.10 2.39
N TRP A 154 8.62 10.37 3.69
CA TRP A 154 9.93 10.74 4.23
C TRP A 154 11.00 9.65 3.99
N VAL A 155 10.72 8.41 4.42
CA VAL A 155 11.62 7.26 4.27
C VAL A 155 11.83 6.93 2.79
N THR A 156 10.76 6.98 1.99
CA THR A 156 10.84 6.70 0.55
C THR A 156 11.71 7.75 -0.16
N GLY A 157 11.57 9.02 0.18
CA GLY A 157 12.43 10.09 -0.32
C GLY A 157 13.89 9.91 0.13
N LEU A 158 14.11 9.67 1.43
CA LEU A 158 15.43 9.53 2.04
C LEU A 158 16.24 8.36 1.47
N PHE A 159 15.68 7.15 1.55
CA PHE A 159 16.37 5.95 1.06
C PHE A 159 16.31 5.83 -0.45
N GLY A 160 15.21 6.27 -1.09
CA GLY A 160 15.05 6.20 -2.54
C GLY A 160 16.00 7.13 -3.30
N ALA A 161 16.15 8.37 -2.84
CA ALA A 161 17.12 9.29 -3.42
C ALA A 161 18.56 8.81 -3.18
N ALA A 162 18.88 8.35 -1.97
CA ALA A 162 20.20 7.83 -1.64
C ALA A 162 20.57 6.60 -2.49
N ALA A 163 19.63 5.67 -2.70
CA ALA A 163 19.83 4.48 -3.53
C ALA A 163 19.98 4.85 -5.01
N THR A 164 19.09 5.66 -5.57
CA THR A 164 19.08 6.05 -6.99
C THR A 164 20.38 6.78 -7.35
N TYR A 165 20.74 7.81 -6.58
CA TYR A 165 21.96 8.57 -6.83
C TYR A 165 23.23 7.76 -6.48
N GLY A 166 23.23 7.06 -5.34
CA GLY A 166 24.38 6.29 -4.87
C GLY A 166 24.77 5.14 -5.80
N ILE A 167 23.80 4.34 -6.27
CA ILE A 167 24.02 3.27 -7.25
C ILE A 167 24.47 3.88 -8.58
N GLY A 168 23.82 4.97 -8.99
CA GLY A 168 24.17 5.75 -10.18
C GLY A 168 25.62 6.22 -10.17
N ARG A 169 26.21 6.53 -9.02
CA ARG A 169 27.60 7.00 -8.93
C ARG A 169 28.61 5.88 -8.66
N ARG A 170 28.22 4.84 -7.92
CA ARG A 170 29.14 3.77 -7.48
C ARG A 170 29.38 2.71 -8.54
N PHE A 171 28.37 2.41 -9.37
CA PHE A 171 28.44 1.35 -10.36
C PHE A 171 28.47 1.91 -11.78
N ARG A 172 29.27 1.32 -12.69
CA ARG A 172 29.33 1.75 -14.10
C ARG A 172 28.30 1.04 -15.00
N SER A 173 27.50 0.14 -14.43
CA SER A 173 26.45 -0.57 -15.18
C SER A 173 25.33 0.40 -15.56
N VAL A 174 24.88 0.32 -16.81
CA VAL A 174 23.73 1.10 -17.30
C VAL A 174 22.45 0.50 -16.75
N GLY A 175 22.22 -0.80 -16.96
CA GLY A 175 21.02 -1.48 -16.44
C GLY A 175 20.91 -1.49 -14.91
N GLY A 176 22.05 -1.54 -14.19
CA GLY A 176 22.04 -1.49 -12.72
C GLY A 176 21.56 -0.15 -12.15
N ALA A 177 21.70 0.95 -12.90
CA ALA A 177 21.26 2.27 -12.45
C ALA A 177 19.73 2.44 -12.53
N ALA A 178 19.07 1.70 -13.44
CA ALA A 178 17.62 1.74 -13.59
C ALA A 178 16.87 1.03 -12.45
N VAL A 179 17.51 0.09 -11.75
CA VAL A 179 16.85 -0.78 -10.77
C VAL A 179 16.23 0.02 -9.63
N ALA A 180 16.98 0.91 -8.99
CA ALA A 180 16.49 1.69 -7.85
C ALA A 180 15.28 2.58 -8.18
N PRO A 181 15.32 3.45 -9.21
CA PRO A 181 14.16 4.29 -9.52
C PRO A 181 12.95 3.47 -9.99
N VAL A 182 13.14 2.35 -10.71
CA VAL A 182 12.02 1.47 -11.12
C VAL A 182 11.38 0.80 -9.90
N VAL A 183 12.18 0.28 -8.96
CA VAL A 183 11.67 -0.31 -7.72
C VAL A 183 10.90 0.74 -6.90
N LEU A 184 11.38 1.99 -6.83
CA LEU A 184 10.66 3.08 -6.18
C LEU A 184 9.33 3.40 -6.86
N LEU A 185 9.30 3.44 -8.19
CA LEU A 185 8.07 3.65 -8.93
C LEU A 185 7.08 2.52 -8.66
N VAL A 186 7.49 1.26 -8.78
CA VAL A 186 6.64 0.09 -8.52
C VAL A 186 6.13 0.10 -7.09
N GLY A 187 6.99 0.41 -6.11
CA GLY A 187 6.59 0.54 -4.70
C GLY A 187 5.57 1.66 -4.49
N SER A 188 5.76 2.83 -5.09
CA SER A 188 4.80 3.95 -5.02
C SER A 188 3.45 3.62 -5.67
N ILE A 189 3.47 2.80 -6.74
CA ILE A 189 2.26 2.34 -7.42
C ILE A 189 1.55 1.28 -6.58
N ALA A 190 2.29 0.34 -5.98
CA ALA A 190 1.75 -0.71 -5.13
C ALA A 190 1.10 -0.14 -3.85
N LEU A 191 1.69 0.91 -3.28
CA LEU A 191 1.16 1.62 -2.12
C LEU A 191 0.14 2.72 -2.51
N GLY A 192 -0.03 3.04 -3.79
CA GLY A 192 -0.93 4.10 -4.25
C GLY A 192 -2.42 3.78 -4.04
N THR A 193 -3.32 4.71 -4.35
CA THR A 193 -4.78 4.52 -4.26
C THR A 193 -5.40 4.00 -5.57
N GLN A 194 -6.67 3.59 -5.53
CA GLN A 194 -7.42 3.21 -6.74
C GLN A 194 -7.49 4.35 -7.76
N GLN A 195 -7.61 5.60 -7.30
CA GLN A 195 -7.43 6.77 -8.16
C GLN A 195 -5.95 6.97 -8.51
N PRO A 196 -5.57 7.03 -9.80
CA PRO A 196 -4.19 7.25 -10.19
C PRO A 196 -3.80 8.72 -10.01
N ALA A 197 -2.75 8.96 -9.22
CA ALA A 197 -2.28 10.31 -8.90
C ALA A 197 -1.93 11.17 -10.13
N ALA A 198 -1.30 10.56 -11.12
CA ALA A 198 -1.05 11.13 -12.45
C ALA A 198 -0.55 10.04 -13.43
N LYS A 199 -1.48 9.39 -14.17
CA LYS A 199 -1.17 8.28 -15.11
C LYS A 199 -0.02 8.63 -16.08
N PHE A 200 -0.10 9.80 -16.72
CA PHE A 200 0.89 10.25 -17.71
C PHE A 200 2.26 10.59 -17.09
N VAL A 201 2.27 11.13 -15.87
CA VAL A 201 3.51 11.53 -15.18
C VAL A 201 4.26 10.28 -14.70
N GLN A 202 3.60 9.35 -14.01
CA GLN A 202 4.24 8.15 -13.47
C GLN A 202 4.56 7.09 -14.55
N GLY A 203 3.79 7.02 -15.63
CA GLY A 203 4.05 6.11 -16.74
C GLY A 203 4.99 6.70 -17.79
N VAL A 204 4.48 7.64 -18.58
CA VAL A 204 5.17 8.16 -19.78
C VAL A 204 6.37 9.02 -19.40
N LEU A 205 6.17 10.05 -18.56
CA LEU A 205 7.27 10.97 -18.21
C LEU A 205 8.40 10.24 -17.48
N PHE A 206 8.07 9.35 -16.54
CA PHE A 206 9.08 8.53 -15.86
C PHE A 206 9.91 7.70 -16.86
N ALA A 207 9.26 7.00 -17.78
CA ALA A 207 9.94 6.17 -18.78
C ALA A 207 10.86 7.00 -19.68
N LEU A 208 10.39 8.17 -20.14
CA LEU A 208 11.19 9.09 -20.97
C LEU A 208 12.44 9.59 -20.22
N VAL A 209 12.28 10.05 -18.99
CA VAL A 209 13.40 10.53 -18.15
C VAL A 209 14.40 9.41 -17.87
N LEU A 210 13.91 8.18 -17.60
CA LEU A 210 14.75 7.02 -17.35
C LEU A 210 15.55 6.64 -18.60
N ILE A 211 14.89 6.53 -19.76
CA ILE A 211 15.56 6.21 -21.04
C ILE A 211 16.62 7.26 -21.35
N LEU A 212 16.30 8.55 -21.21
CA LEU A 212 17.25 9.63 -21.47
C LEU A 212 18.47 9.53 -20.54
N TRP A 213 18.26 9.25 -19.26
CA TRP A 213 19.36 9.03 -18.32
C TRP A 213 20.25 7.85 -18.72
N LEU A 214 19.66 6.73 -19.11
CA LEU A 214 20.40 5.54 -19.54
C LEU A 214 21.18 5.77 -20.85
N VAL A 215 20.62 6.51 -21.80
CA VAL A 215 21.30 6.89 -23.05
C VAL A 215 22.52 7.76 -22.76
N VAL A 216 22.38 8.80 -21.93
CA VAL A 216 23.49 9.67 -21.52
C VAL A 216 24.59 8.85 -20.84
N ARG A 217 24.21 7.94 -19.95
CA ARG A 217 25.13 7.07 -19.20
C ARG A 217 25.84 6.03 -20.08
N ALA A 218 25.14 5.44 -21.04
CA ALA A 218 25.71 4.51 -22.03
C ALA A 218 26.76 5.22 -22.90
N GLY A 219 26.53 6.49 -23.23
CA GLY A 219 27.48 7.33 -23.95
C GLY A 219 28.80 7.56 -23.22
N ARG A 220 28.79 7.59 -21.88
CA ARG A 220 30.00 7.80 -21.04
C ARG A 220 30.80 6.52 -20.76
N THR A 221 30.18 5.34 -20.90
CA THR A 221 30.75 4.07 -20.40
C THR A 221 31.39 3.19 -21.48
N ARG A 222 31.15 3.45 -22.77
CA ARG A 222 31.84 2.79 -23.88
C ARG A 222 33.17 3.48 -24.20
N ALA A 223 34.22 2.69 -24.39
CA ALA A 223 35.54 3.21 -24.78
C ALA A 223 35.44 3.87 -26.17
N ALA A 224 36.16 4.98 -26.36
CA ALA A 224 36.24 5.76 -27.61
C ALA A 224 37.00 5.03 -28.74
N LEU A 225 36.87 3.70 -28.82
CA LEU A 225 37.43 2.88 -29.88
C LEU A 225 36.30 2.57 -30.87
N GLN A 226 36.02 3.53 -31.76
CA GLN A 226 35.40 3.40 -33.10
C GLN A 226 34.61 4.68 -33.47
N ASN A 227 35.31 5.57 -34.17
CA ASN A 227 34.90 6.48 -35.24
C ASN A 227 33.79 7.54 -35.04
N GLY A 228 34.08 8.74 -35.56
CA GLY A 228 33.31 9.98 -35.46
C GLY A 228 31.89 9.98 -36.05
N ALA A 229 31.44 8.90 -36.70
CA ALA A 229 30.06 8.74 -37.18
C ALA A 229 29.03 8.47 -36.06
N GLY A 230 29.49 8.14 -34.85
CA GLY A 230 28.60 7.63 -33.81
C GLY A 230 27.64 8.64 -33.18
N ARG A 231 27.86 9.97 -33.26
CA ARG A 231 27.05 10.94 -32.47
C ARG A 231 25.64 11.11 -33.03
N GLN A 232 25.49 11.18 -34.36
CA GLN A 232 24.18 11.23 -35.01
C GLN A 232 23.45 9.88 -34.93
N ALA A 233 24.13 8.76 -35.21
CA ALA A 233 23.54 7.42 -35.04
C ALA A 233 23.05 7.18 -33.61
N ARG A 234 23.77 7.67 -32.58
CA ARG A 234 23.36 7.61 -31.17
C ARG A 234 22.12 8.44 -30.85
N LEU A 235 22.00 9.63 -31.44
CA LEU A 235 20.81 10.49 -31.31
C LEU A 235 19.61 9.81 -31.95
N VAL A 236 19.80 9.25 -33.15
CA VAL A 236 18.77 8.51 -33.89
C VAL A 236 18.33 7.26 -33.14
N THR A 237 19.24 6.42 -32.64
CA THR A 237 18.85 5.21 -31.87
C THR A 237 18.16 5.58 -30.56
N GLY A 238 18.58 6.66 -29.89
CA GLY A 238 17.92 7.17 -28.69
C GLY A 238 16.50 7.67 -28.98
N ILE A 239 16.32 8.43 -30.06
CA ILE A 239 15.01 8.91 -30.53
C ILE A 239 14.14 7.71 -30.93
N VAL A 240 14.67 6.73 -31.67
CA VAL A 240 13.94 5.53 -32.08
C VAL A 240 13.50 4.70 -30.86
N LEU A 241 14.36 4.51 -29.85
CA LEU A 241 13.97 3.83 -28.62
C LEU A 241 12.92 4.59 -27.82
N ILE A 242 12.98 5.92 -27.80
CA ILE A 242 11.97 6.78 -27.19
C ILE A 242 10.63 6.65 -27.93
N VAL A 243 10.65 6.69 -29.26
CA VAL A 243 9.47 6.54 -30.11
C VAL A 243 8.87 5.14 -29.98
N VAL A 244 9.69 4.09 -29.96
CA VAL A 244 9.24 2.71 -29.76
C VAL A 244 8.67 2.51 -28.35
N ALA A 245 9.29 3.08 -27.31
CA ALA A 245 8.76 3.02 -25.96
C ALA A 245 7.44 3.83 -25.81
N ALA A 246 7.34 4.98 -26.48
CA ALA A 246 6.11 5.78 -26.51
C ALA A 246 4.98 5.04 -27.22
N LEU A 247 5.26 4.45 -28.40
CA LEU A 247 4.31 3.63 -29.16
C LEU A 247 3.92 2.35 -28.42
N ALA A 248 4.86 1.67 -27.78
CA ALA A 248 4.57 0.52 -26.93
C ALA A 248 3.70 0.93 -25.74
N GLY A 249 3.94 2.09 -25.13
CA GLY A 249 3.12 2.63 -24.04
C GLY A 249 1.69 2.95 -24.47
N THR A 250 1.48 3.50 -25.67
CA THR A 250 0.13 3.77 -26.19
C THR A 250 -0.61 2.52 -26.69
N PHE A 251 0.08 1.59 -27.34
CA PHE A 251 -0.56 0.39 -27.92
C PHE A 251 -0.63 -0.81 -26.96
N LEU A 252 0.47 -1.16 -26.28
CA LEU A 252 0.46 -2.27 -25.31
C LEU A 252 -0.16 -1.85 -23.97
N GLY A 253 -0.17 -0.56 -23.67
CA GLY A 253 -0.80 -0.01 -22.46
C GLY A 253 -2.30 -0.32 -22.38
N GLN A 254 -2.97 -0.48 -23.53
CA GLN A 254 -4.39 -0.84 -23.63
C GLN A 254 -4.66 -2.34 -23.38
N ILE A 255 -3.62 -3.18 -23.43
CA ILE A 255 -3.71 -4.65 -23.29
C ILE A 255 -3.25 -5.09 -21.89
N LEU A 256 -2.73 -4.16 -21.08
CA LEU A 256 -2.36 -4.42 -19.70
C LEU A 256 -3.61 -4.50 -18.80
N PRO A 257 -3.67 -5.42 -17.84
CA PRO A 257 -4.76 -5.45 -16.85
C PRO A 257 -4.93 -4.09 -16.17
N GLY A 258 -6.14 -3.53 -16.18
CA GLY A 258 -6.45 -2.20 -15.61
C GLY A 258 -6.45 -1.03 -16.61
N ALA A 259 -6.38 -1.31 -17.92
CA ALA A 259 -6.42 -0.30 -18.97
C ALA A 259 -7.83 0.19 -19.32
N ASP A 260 -8.87 -0.60 -19.04
CA ASP A 260 -10.25 -0.19 -19.25
C ASP A 260 -10.62 0.91 -18.26
N ALA A 261 -11.22 2.00 -18.76
CA ALA A 261 -11.68 3.11 -17.92
C ALA A 261 -12.75 2.68 -16.89
N SER A 262 -13.42 1.55 -17.13
CA SER A 262 -14.39 0.90 -16.24
C SER A 262 -13.77 -0.11 -15.27
N SER A 263 -12.50 -0.51 -15.44
CA SER A 263 -11.82 -1.44 -14.54
C SER A 263 -11.12 -0.65 -13.42
N ALA A 264 -11.55 -0.88 -12.18
CA ALA A 264 -10.85 -0.33 -11.02
C ALA A 264 -9.40 -0.84 -11.02
N ARG A 265 -8.44 0.08 -10.89
CA ARG A 265 -7.01 -0.25 -10.77
C ARG A 265 -6.81 -1.25 -9.64
N THR A 266 -6.28 -2.44 -9.93
CA THR A 266 -5.93 -3.42 -8.90
C THR A 266 -4.75 -2.90 -8.08
N VAL A 267 -4.99 -2.65 -6.79
CA VAL A 267 -3.98 -2.24 -5.82
C VAL A 267 -3.87 -3.32 -4.75
N VAL A 268 -2.70 -3.44 -4.12
CA VAL A 268 -2.46 -4.42 -3.04
C VAL A 268 -3.51 -4.34 -1.92
N ARG A 269 -4.10 -3.15 -1.68
CA ARG A 269 -5.20 -2.94 -0.71
C ARG A 269 -6.44 -3.81 -1.00
N ASP A 270 -6.76 -4.07 -2.28
CA ASP A 270 -7.99 -4.78 -2.67
C ASP A 270 -7.97 -6.27 -2.22
N GLN A 271 -6.76 -6.83 -2.04
CA GLN A 271 -6.56 -8.23 -1.63
C GLN A 271 -6.23 -8.40 -0.14
N LEU A 272 -5.95 -7.30 0.58
CA LEU A 272 -5.41 -7.35 1.95
C LEU A 272 -6.38 -6.90 3.04
N THR A 273 -7.48 -6.20 2.73
CA THR A 273 -8.55 -5.96 3.70
C THR A 273 -9.59 -7.08 3.58
N PRO A 274 -9.63 -8.07 4.51
CA PRO A 274 -10.86 -8.81 4.73
C PRO A 274 -11.96 -7.77 4.96
N PRO A 275 -13.14 -7.90 4.32
CA PRO A 275 -14.25 -7.06 4.69
C PRO A 275 -14.45 -7.17 6.20
N TYR A 276 -14.64 -6.02 6.86
CA TYR A 276 -15.11 -6.03 8.23
C TYR A 276 -16.49 -6.71 8.21
N ASP A 277 -16.64 -7.80 8.95
CA ASP A 277 -17.91 -8.53 9.06
C ASP A 277 -18.91 -7.62 9.77
N VAL A 278 -19.75 -6.93 9.01
CA VAL A 278 -20.79 -6.06 9.56
C VAL A 278 -22.04 -6.88 9.89
N ALA A 279 -22.20 -8.05 9.27
CA ALA A 279 -23.31 -8.96 9.55
C ALA A 279 -23.29 -9.50 10.99
N GLN A 280 -22.15 -9.45 11.70
CA GLN A 280 -22.08 -9.74 13.14
C GLN A 280 -22.93 -8.78 13.99
N PHE A 281 -23.29 -7.61 13.47
CA PHE A 281 -24.13 -6.64 14.15
C PHE A 281 -25.59 -6.79 13.77
N SER A 282 -26.49 -6.64 14.76
CA SER A 282 -27.92 -6.66 14.49
C SER A 282 -28.32 -5.50 13.58
N SER A 283 -29.17 -5.81 12.59
CA SER A 283 -29.77 -4.78 11.75
C SER A 283 -30.53 -3.77 12.63
N PRO A 284 -30.32 -2.46 12.42
CA PRO A 284 -31.05 -1.44 13.16
C PRO A 284 -32.55 -1.52 12.86
N LEU A 285 -32.95 -1.95 11.66
CA LEU A 285 -34.36 -2.07 11.27
C LEU A 285 -35.10 -3.14 12.09
N SER A 286 -34.43 -4.24 12.46
CA SER A 286 -35.02 -5.23 13.38
C SER A 286 -35.33 -4.64 14.76
N GLY A 287 -34.65 -3.55 15.13
CA GLY A 287 -34.88 -2.78 16.35
C GLY A 287 -35.90 -1.64 16.19
N PHE A 288 -36.49 -1.43 15.01
CA PHE A 288 -37.36 -0.28 14.71
C PHE A 288 -38.50 -0.11 15.72
N ARG A 289 -39.10 -1.22 16.17
CA ARG A 289 -40.18 -1.23 17.16
C ARG A 289 -39.83 -0.57 18.49
N ARG A 290 -38.54 -0.39 18.81
CA ARG A 290 -38.09 0.38 19.99
C ARG A 290 -38.65 1.81 19.99
N TYR A 291 -38.82 2.37 18.80
CA TYR A 291 -39.21 3.75 18.56
C TYR A 291 -40.70 3.94 18.26
N THR A 292 -41.51 2.88 18.35
CA THR A 292 -42.95 2.90 18.05
C THR A 292 -43.80 2.63 19.29
N GLU A 293 -45.11 2.89 19.21
CA GLU A 293 -46.07 2.64 20.29
C GLU A 293 -47.17 1.67 19.81
N PRO A 294 -47.56 0.65 20.59
CA PRO A 294 -47.16 0.34 21.97
C PRO A 294 -45.89 -0.50 22.07
N ASN A 295 -44.96 -0.06 22.92
CA ASN A 295 -43.74 -0.80 23.20
C ASN A 295 -43.17 -0.55 24.63
N SER A 296 -42.46 -1.55 25.16
CA SER A 296 -41.85 -1.51 26.50
C SER A 296 -40.65 -0.58 26.63
N ALA A 297 -39.98 -0.24 25.52
CA ALA A 297 -38.80 0.62 25.54
C ALA A 297 -39.11 2.09 25.85
N LYS A 298 -40.36 2.53 25.68
CA LYS A 298 -40.83 3.91 25.95
C LYS A 298 -40.01 5.01 25.28
N LEU A 299 -39.40 4.74 24.12
CA LEU A 299 -38.59 5.73 23.39
C LEU A 299 -39.41 6.62 22.45
N TYR A 300 -40.69 6.32 22.21
CA TYR A 300 -41.53 7.02 21.23
C TYR A 300 -41.52 8.55 21.42
N ASP A 301 -41.80 9.03 22.63
CA ASP A 301 -41.77 10.46 22.97
C ASP A 301 -40.44 10.92 23.60
N ALA A 302 -39.50 9.99 23.84
CA ALA A 302 -38.22 10.32 24.44
C ALA A 302 -37.26 10.93 23.41
N GLU A 303 -36.45 11.88 23.85
CA GLU A 303 -35.34 12.42 23.05
C GLU A 303 -34.27 11.33 22.89
N VAL A 304 -34.01 10.93 21.65
CA VAL A 304 -33.00 9.89 21.33
C VAL A 304 -31.68 10.50 20.92
N LEU A 305 -31.70 11.65 20.23
CA LEU A 305 -30.53 12.39 19.77
C LEU A 305 -30.85 13.88 19.72
N LYS A 306 -29.81 14.71 19.84
CA LYS A 306 -29.88 16.14 19.51
C LYS A 306 -28.86 16.47 18.45
N VAL A 307 -29.33 16.98 17.31
CA VAL A 307 -28.52 17.26 16.12
C VAL A 307 -28.54 18.76 15.83
N THR A 308 -27.38 19.39 15.81
CA THR A 308 -27.25 20.83 15.55
C THR A 308 -26.30 21.09 14.37
N GLY A 309 -26.52 22.17 13.62
CA GLY A 309 -25.68 22.55 12.47
C GLY A 309 -26.09 21.96 11.12
N LEU A 310 -27.15 21.15 11.06
CA LEU A 310 -27.76 20.72 9.80
C LEU A 310 -28.87 21.68 9.35
N PRO A 311 -29.08 21.87 8.03
CA PRO A 311 -30.28 22.52 7.51
C PRO A 311 -31.56 21.77 7.91
N GLU A 312 -32.65 22.51 8.12
CA GLU A 312 -33.96 21.94 8.47
C GLU A 312 -34.41 20.90 7.42
N GLY A 313 -35.00 19.79 7.90
CA GLY A 313 -35.49 18.70 7.04
C GLY A 313 -34.40 17.83 6.43
N THR A 314 -33.14 17.96 6.86
CA THR A 314 -32.06 17.07 6.44
C THR A 314 -32.16 15.72 7.17
N PRO A 315 -32.34 14.59 6.46
CA PRO A 315 -32.39 13.28 7.09
C PRO A 315 -31.02 12.89 7.66
N VAL A 316 -31.02 12.38 8.89
CA VAL A 316 -29.86 11.79 9.57
C VAL A 316 -29.97 10.28 9.48
N ARG A 317 -29.04 9.64 8.81
CA ARG A 317 -29.01 8.20 8.58
C ARG A 317 -28.35 7.48 9.73
N PHE A 318 -28.95 6.40 10.22
CA PHE A 318 -28.29 5.47 11.16
C PHE A 318 -27.54 4.39 10.38
N ALA A 319 -28.21 3.73 9.45
CA ALA A 319 -27.58 2.77 8.55
C ALA A 319 -28.37 2.58 7.25
N THR A 320 -27.64 2.33 6.18
CA THR A 320 -28.16 1.82 4.91
C THR A 320 -28.10 0.30 4.91
N LEU A 321 -29.19 -0.33 4.49
CA LEU A 321 -29.43 -1.77 4.48
C LEU A 321 -29.63 -2.20 3.02
N ASP A 322 -28.54 -2.67 2.41
CA ASP A 322 -28.44 -2.99 1.00
C ASP A 322 -28.38 -4.51 0.72
N ASN A 323 -28.47 -5.34 1.76
CA ASN A 323 -28.61 -6.79 1.62
C ASN A 323 -29.92 -7.29 2.26
N TYR A 324 -30.60 -8.20 1.57
CA TYR A 324 -31.76 -8.92 2.08
C TYR A 324 -31.55 -10.41 1.89
N ASP A 325 -31.53 -11.15 2.99
CA ASP A 325 -31.27 -12.60 3.03
C ASP A 325 -32.55 -13.44 3.22
N GLY A 326 -33.73 -12.83 3.04
CA GLY A 326 -35.01 -13.47 3.30
C GLY A 326 -35.44 -13.45 4.77
N LEU A 327 -34.55 -13.14 5.71
CA LEU A 327 -34.86 -13.02 7.14
C LEU A 327 -34.80 -11.56 7.59
N VAL A 328 -33.79 -10.82 7.15
CA VAL A 328 -33.46 -9.46 7.62
C VAL A 328 -32.92 -8.61 6.48
N TRP A 329 -33.29 -7.34 6.47
CA TRP A 329 -32.60 -6.28 5.74
C TRP A 329 -31.41 -5.82 6.57
N GLY A 330 -30.20 -6.10 6.11
CA GLY A 330 -28.95 -5.81 6.81
C GLY A 330 -28.00 -4.95 5.98
N ALA A 331 -26.99 -4.38 6.63
CA ALA A 331 -25.87 -3.76 5.92
C ALA A 331 -24.94 -4.85 5.39
N ALA A 332 -24.57 -4.76 4.12
CA ALA A 332 -23.62 -5.69 3.51
C ALA A 332 -22.18 -5.33 3.89
N ASP A 333 -21.34 -6.36 4.08
CA ASP A 333 -19.87 -6.24 4.22
C ASP A 333 -19.21 -5.40 3.12
N ARG A 334 -19.78 -5.49 1.91
CA ARG A 334 -19.43 -4.68 0.75
C ARG A 334 -20.69 -4.11 0.13
N ALA A 335 -20.63 -2.83 -0.22
CA ALA A 335 -21.66 -2.17 -0.99
C ALA A 335 -21.80 -2.82 -2.38
N MET A 336 -22.89 -2.49 -3.09
CA MET A 336 -23.16 -2.99 -4.46
C MET A 336 -22.04 -2.71 -5.47
N ASP A 337 -21.23 -1.66 -5.26
CA ASP A 337 -20.08 -1.31 -6.10
C ASP A 337 -18.77 -2.00 -5.65
N GLY A 338 -18.82 -2.86 -4.63
CA GLY A 338 -17.70 -3.58 -4.04
C GLY A 338 -16.96 -2.82 -2.93
N THR A 339 -17.38 -1.59 -2.58
CA THR A 339 -16.76 -0.81 -1.50
C THR A 339 -16.95 -1.50 -0.14
N PRO A 340 -15.87 -1.89 0.57
CA PRO A 340 -15.97 -2.44 1.92
C PRO A 340 -16.07 -1.35 3.00
N PHE A 341 -16.44 -1.76 4.22
CA PHE A 341 -16.16 -0.96 5.41
C PHE A 341 -14.66 -0.82 5.65
N GLN A 342 -14.20 0.40 5.95
CA GLN A 342 -12.80 0.70 6.23
C GLN A 342 -12.66 1.56 7.48
N GLN A 343 -11.59 1.34 8.23
CA GLN A 343 -11.25 2.19 9.36
C GLN A 343 -10.89 3.59 8.84
N VAL A 344 -11.46 4.60 9.47
CA VAL A 344 -11.40 5.98 9.01
C VAL A 344 -10.53 6.81 9.93
N GLY A 345 -9.64 7.61 9.32
CA GLY A 345 -8.89 8.63 10.03
C GLY A 345 -9.74 9.88 10.30
N SER A 346 -9.08 10.94 10.76
CA SER A 346 -9.72 12.22 11.11
C SER A 346 -10.37 12.98 9.93
N ARG A 347 -10.12 12.55 8.68
CA ARG A 347 -10.65 13.15 7.44
C ARG A 347 -10.92 12.08 6.38
N ILE A 348 -11.96 12.30 5.60
CA ILE A 348 -12.49 11.42 4.55
C ILE A 348 -12.68 12.25 3.28
N ALA A 349 -12.34 11.69 2.12
CA ALA A 349 -12.64 12.37 0.85
C ALA A 349 -14.14 12.30 0.53
N PRO A 350 -14.80 13.43 0.21
CA PRO A 350 -16.19 13.42 -0.21
C PRO A 350 -16.35 12.66 -1.53
N ARG A 351 -17.43 11.88 -1.67
CA ARG A 351 -17.80 11.23 -2.93
C ARG A 351 -18.68 12.08 -3.83
N ILE A 352 -19.44 12.97 -3.20
CA ILE A 352 -20.42 13.83 -3.86
C ILE A 352 -19.94 15.29 -3.81
N SER A 353 -20.50 16.11 -4.68
CA SER A 353 -20.33 17.55 -4.66
C SER A 353 -21.59 18.19 -4.08
N GLY A 354 -21.44 19.26 -3.30
CA GLY A 354 -22.56 19.88 -2.61
C GLY A 354 -22.11 20.87 -1.54
N ASP A 355 -23.05 21.26 -0.68
CA ASP A 355 -22.81 22.21 0.39
C ASP A 355 -22.08 21.54 1.56
N ARG A 356 -21.01 22.18 2.04
CA ARG A 356 -20.29 21.71 3.22
C ARG A 356 -21.01 22.15 4.49
N VAL A 357 -21.22 21.20 5.39
CA VAL A 357 -21.81 21.44 6.71
C VAL A 357 -20.96 20.80 7.79
N THR A 358 -21.03 21.38 8.98
CA THR A 358 -20.48 20.78 10.19
C THR A 358 -21.64 20.63 11.16
N ALA A 359 -21.89 19.40 11.60
CA ALA A 359 -22.97 19.08 12.52
C ALA A 359 -22.42 18.48 13.81
N THR A 360 -23.12 18.72 14.91
CA THR A 360 -22.83 18.13 16.22
C THR A 360 -24.01 17.31 16.67
N VAL A 361 -23.75 16.07 17.09
CA VAL A 361 -24.74 15.13 17.61
C VAL A 361 -24.41 14.85 19.07
N THR A 362 -25.41 15.01 19.92
CA THR A 362 -25.34 14.69 21.35
C THR A 362 -26.32 13.57 21.66
N VAL A 363 -25.87 12.56 22.40
CA VAL A 363 -26.74 11.50 22.90
C VAL A 363 -27.20 11.86 24.32
N PRO A 364 -28.49 12.17 24.54
CA PRO A 364 -29.01 12.50 25.87
C PRO A 364 -29.07 11.28 26.79
N ASP A 365 -29.28 11.51 28.08
CA ASP A 365 -29.49 10.45 29.08
C ASP A 365 -30.71 9.59 28.72
N GLY A 366 -30.52 8.27 28.61
CA GLY A 366 -31.57 7.33 28.19
C GLY A 366 -31.91 7.40 26.69
N GLY A 367 -31.09 8.09 25.88
CA GLY A 367 -31.25 8.22 24.45
C GLY A 367 -30.73 7.02 23.64
N TYR A 368 -30.19 7.31 22.46
CA TYR A 368 -29.70 6.30 21.52
C TYR A 368 -28.56 5.43 22.10
N GLU A 369 -28.69 4.12 21.95
CA GLU A 369 -27.65 3.15 22.29
C GLU A 369 -27.49 2.15 21.13
N GLY A 370 -26.29 2.07 20.55
CA GLY A 370 -26.05 1.18 19.42
C GLY A 370 -24.69 1.36 18.77
N VAL A 371 -24.37 0.42 17.89
CA VAL A 371 -23.10 0.42 17.13
C VAL A 371 -23.14 1.32 15.91
N TRP A 372 -24.32 1.66 15.39
CA TRP A 372 -24.45 2.49 14.20
C TRP A 372 -24.26 3.95 14.57
N LEU A 373 -23.45 4.67 13.80
CA LEU A 373 -23.17 6.08 14.05
C LEU A 373 -24.06 6.96 13.16
N PRO A 374 -25.03 7.71 13.73
CA PRO A 374 -25.88 8.60 12.95
C PRO A 374 -25.09 9.70 12.22
N VAL A 375 -25.23 9.79 10.90
CA VAL A 375 -24.55 10.79 10.05
C VAL A 375 -25.48 11.30 8.95
N ALA A 376 -25.21 12.49 8.40
CA ALA A 376 -25.97 13.05 7.29
C ALA A 376 -25.07 13.30 6.07
N GLY A 377 -25.59 13.00 4.88
CA GLY A 377 -24.88 13.12 3.61
C GLY A 377 -23.54 12.36 3.57
N SER A 378 -22.60 12.89 2.78
CA SER A 378 -21.29 12.27 2.62
C SER A 378 -20.32 12.80 3.67
N ALA A 379 -20.11 12.00 4.73
CA ALA A 379 -19.18 12.33 5.81
C ALA A 379 -17.74 12.50 5.29
N THR A 380 -17.14 13.64 5.62
CA THR A 380 -15.76 14.06 5.30
C THR A 380 -14.84 14.11 6.53
N GLY A 381 -15.37 13.85 7.72
CA GLY A 381 -14.62 13.71 8.96
C GLY A 381 -15.55 13.50 10.14
N VAL A 382 -15.10 12.76 11.15
CA VAL A 382 -15.83 12.54 12.40
C VAL A 382 -14.85 12.79 13.56
N ARG A 383 -15.30 13.51 14.58
CA ARG A 383 -14.56 13.76 15.82
C ARG A 383 -15.45 13.43 16.99
N PHE A 384 -14.93 12.63 17.90
CA PHE A 384 -15.62 12.29 19.15
C PHE A 384 -15.05 13.15 20.27
N ASP A 385 -15.95 13.67 21.10
CA ASP A 385 -15.62 14.49 22.25
C ASP A 385 -15.78 13.67 23.55
N GLY A 386 -15.23 14.19 24.64
CA GLY A 386 -15.35 13.56 25.97
C GLY A 386 -14.36 12.44 26.26
N ALA A 387 -14.55 11.75 27.38
CA ALA A 387 -13.58 10.79 27.92
C ALA A 387 -13.37 9.54 27.04
N ARG A 388 -14.42 9.12 26.32
CA ARG A 388 -14.41 7.98 25.40
C ARG A 388 -14.02 8.36 23.96
N GLY A 389 -13.68 9.62 23.70
CA GLY A 389 -13.49 10.12 22.34
C GLY A 389 -12.42 9.38 21.53
N ASN A 390 -11.27 9.07 22.15
CA ASN A 390 -10.21 8.31 21.48
C ASN A 390 -10.63 6.87 21.20
N ASP A 391 -11.27 6.20 22.15
CA ASP A 391 -11.72 4.81 21.99
C ASP A 391 -12.77 4.68 20.88
N LEU A 392 -13.70 5.64 20.79
CA LEU A 392 -14.71 5.70 19.73
C LEU A 392 -14.08 6.02 18.37
N ALA A 393 -13.12 6.93 18.32
CA ALA A 393 -12.39 7.29 17.10
C ALA A 393 -11.59 6.10 16.55
N ASP A 394 -10.86 5.38 17.41
CA ASP A 394 -10.07 4.21 17.03
C ASP A 394 -10.96 3.05 16.56
N ALA A 395 -12.19 2.98 17.07
CA ALA A 395 -13.17 1.97 16.69
C ALA A 395 -14.03 2.34 15.48
N LEU A 396 -13.89 3.53 14.86
CA LEU A 396 -14.77 3.96 13.78
C LEU A 396 -14.46 3.27 12.44
N TRP A 397 -15.48 2.64 11.87
CA TRP A 397 -15.49 2.10 10.51
C TRP A 397 -16.56 2.79 9.68
N LEU A 398 -16.26 3.05 8.41
CA LEU A 398 -17.17 3.71 7.47
C LEU A 398 -17.18 2.96 6.14
N ASN A 399 -18.39 2.68 5.65
CA ASN A 399 -18.60 2.38 4.24
C ASN A 399 -19.06 3.65 3.55
N THR A 400 -18.18 4.19 2.71
CA THR A 400 -18.42 5.48 2.05
C THR A 400 -19.47 5.39 0.92
N ALA A 401 -19.86 4.19 0.45
CA ALA A 401 -20.80 4.00 -0.68
C ALA A 401 -22.24 3.85 -0.19
N THR A 402 -22.39 3.28 1.00
CA THR A 402 -23.65 3.23 1.74
C THR A 402 -23.79 4.38 2.73
N GLU A 403 -22.78 5.23 2.85
CA GLU A 403 -22.69 6.34 3.82
C GLU A 403 -23.06 5.89 5.24
N THR A 404 -22.62 4.68 5.60
CA THR A 404 -22.96 4.01 6.86
C THR A 404 -21.71 3.88 7.70
N ALA A 405 -21.79 4.42 8.92
CA ALA A 405 -20.71 4.37 9.89
C ALA A 405 -21.07 3.42 11.05
N VAL A 406 -20.09 2.65 11.51
CA VAL A 406 -20.23 1.71 12.61
C VAL A 406 -19.07 1.88 13.59
N VAL A 407 -19.40 1.90 14.87
CA VAL A 407 -18.49 2.01 16.01
C VAL A 407 -18.76 0.80 16.90
N PRO A 408 -17.96 -0.28 16.81
CA PRO A 408 -18.13 -1.50 17.61
C PRO A 408 -18.09 -1.24 19.13
N ALA A 409 -17.39 -0.19 19.56
CA ALA A 409 -17.37 0.25 20.95
C ALA A 409 -18.73 0.77 21.45
N SER A 410 -19.72 0.93 20.55
CA SER A 410 -21.09 1.41 20.77
C SER A 410 -21.20 2.83 21.31
N LEU A 411 -22.07 3.62 20.70
CA LEU A 411 -22.52 4.88 21.25
C LEU A 411 -23.38 4.63 22.49
N GLN A 412 -23.20 5.48 23.50
CA GLN A 412 -23.92 5.43 24.77
C GLN A 412 -24.44 6.83 25.14
N PRO A 413 -25.44 6.92 26.03
CA PRO A 413 -25.87 8.17 26.63
C PRO A 413 -24.71 8.98 27.20
N GLY A 414 -24.68 10.28 26.88
CA GLY A 414 -23.60 11.21 27.25
C GLY A 414 -22.49 11.35 26.20
N ASP A 415 -22.40 10.46 25.21
CA ASP A 415 -21.44 10.64 24.11
C ASP A 415 -21.83 11.83 23.23
N THR A 416 -20.82 12.58 22.79
CA THR A 416 -20.98 13.71 21.85
C THR A 416 -19.96 13.56 20.74
N TYR A 417 -20.39 13.83 19.51
CA TYR A 417 -19.50 13.84 18.35
C TYR A 417 -19.91 14.90 17.35
N SER A 418 -18.92 15.40 16.61
CA SER A 418 -19.12 16.30 15.49
C SER A 418 -18.66 15.64 14.19
N PHE A 419 -19.36 15.92 13.11
CA PHE A 419 -18.98 15.46 11.78
C PHE A 419 -19.04 16.59 10.75
N ASP A 420 -18.06 16.57 9.85
CA ASP A 420 -18.02 17.42 8.66
C ASP A 420 -18.62 16.62 7.51
N ALA A 421 -19.56 17.16 6.75
CA ALA A 421 -20.19 16.45 5.62
C ALA A 421 -20.42 17.34 4.40
N VAL A 422 -20.62 16.70 3.25
CA VAL A 422 -21.13 17.33 2.03
C VAL A 422 -22.57 16.87 1.82
N LEU A 423 -23.49 17.81 1.62
CA LEU A 423 -24.91 17.55 1.34
C LEU A 423 -25.22 17.82 -0.13
N ASP A 424 -25.88 16.88 -0.81
CA ASP A 424 -26.30 17.01 -2.22
C ASP A 424 -27.83 17.19 -2.39
N LYS A 425 -28.60 17.30 -1.29
CA LYS A 425 -30.06 17.47 -1.29
C LYS A 425 -30.81 16.45 -2.17
N ASN A 426 -30.30 15.24 -2.28
CA ASN A 426 -30.90 14.15 -3.06
C ASN A 426 -31.95 13.37 -2.26
N TRP A 427 -32.95 14.07 -1.72
CA TRP A 427 -34.11 13.46 -1.07
C TRP A 427 -35.41 14.16 -1.43
N SER A 428 -36.52 13.43 -1.38
CA SER A 428 -37.84 13.97 -1.69
C SER A 428 -38.89 13.55 -0.66
N THR A 429 -39.71 14.49 -0.22
CA THR A 429 -40.91 14.28 0.62
C THR A 429 -42.17 14.02 -0.22
N THR A 430 -42.12 14.31 -1.51
CA THR A 430 -43.18 14.00 -2.49
C THR A 430 -42.64 13.10 -3.57
N LEU A 431 -43.42 12.08 -3.95
CA LEU A 431 -42.99 11.09 -4.93
C LEU A 431 -42.75 11.75 -6.33
N PRO A 432 -41.53 11.70 -6.89
CA PRO A 432 -41.23 12.30 -8.19
C PRO A 432 -42.03 11.64 -9.32
N LYS A 433 -42.58 12.45 -10.24
CA LYS A 433 -43.28 11.93 -11.43
C LYS A 433 -42.35 11.19 -12.38
N GLU A 434 -41.15 11.73 -12.57
CA GLU A 434 -40.11 11.18 -13.44
C GLU A 434 -38.78 11.18 -12.68
N LEU A 435 -38.03 10.09 -12.81
CA LEU A 435 -36.68 9.95 -12.27
C LEU A 435 -35.88 9.02 -13.18
N SER A 436 -34.69 9.46 -13.59
CA SER A 436 -33.79 8.66 -14.45
C SER A 436 -33.06 7.63 -13.59
N VAL A 437 -33.63 6.42 -13.52
CA VAL A 437 -33.15 5.34 -12.66
C VAL A 437 -32.23 4.38 -13.39
N LYS A 438 -31.18 3.94 -12.69
CA LYS A 438 -30.26 2.94 -13.20
C LYS A 438 -31.01 1.61 -13.41
N SER A 439 -30.59 0.88 -14.44
CA SER A 439 -31.05 -0.49 -14.69
C SER A 439 -30.16 -1.54 -14.03
N GLY A 440 -30.76 -2.59 -13.46
CA GLY A 440 -30.06 -3.76 -12.91
C GLY A 440 -30.31 -3.98 -11.42
N GLY A 441 -31.56 -4.28 -11.05
CA GLY A 441 -31.93 -4.64 -9.68
C GLY A 441 -31.16 -5.87 -9.18
N GLN A 442 -30.84 -5.89 -7.89
CA GLN A 442 -30.20 -7.05 -7.25
C GLN A 442 -31.15 -7.62 -6.22
N VAL A 443 -31.58 -8.85 -6.45
CA VAL A 443 -32.26 -9.66 -5.45
C VAL A 443 -31.46 -10.94 -5.30
N ALA A 444 -30.91 -11.17 -4.11
CA ALA A 444 -30.15 -12.39 -3.81
C ALA A 444 -31.07 -13.60 -3.61
N GLU A 445 -32.32 -13.36 -3.21
CA GLU A 445 -33.30 -14.36 -2.79
C GLU A 445 -34.54 -14.41 -3.68
N ASP A 446 -35.32 -15.49 -3.58
CA ASP A 446 -36.58 -15.60 -4.31
C ASP A 446 -37.66 -14.68 -3.71
N THR A 447 -37.96 -13.58 -4.41
CA THR A 447 -39.05 -12.64 -4.08
C THR A 447 -40.29 -12.84 -4.94
N SER A 448 -40.49 -14.03 -5.53
CA SER A 448 -41.65 -14.35 -6.39
C SER A 448 -43.01 -14.13 -5.73
N PHE A 449 -43.08 -14.14 -4.38
CA PHE A 449 -44.30 -13.82 -3.63
C PHE A 449 -44.86 -12.41 -3.93
N LEU A 450 -44.03 -11.51 -4.48
CA LEU A 450 -44.44 -10.16 -4.87
C LEU A 450 -45.08 -10.12 -6.26
N ASP A 451 -44.76 -11.05 -7.16
CA ASP A 451 -45.03 -10.93 -8.60
C ASP A 451 -46.52 -10.64 -8.90
N ALA A 452 -47.43 -11.45 -8.33
CA ALA A 452 -48.87 -11.28 -8.53
C ALA A 452 -49.39 -9.91 -8.04
N LYS A 453 -48.76 -9.34 -6.99
CA LYS A 453 -49.15 -8.05 -6.42
C LYS A 453 -48.49 -6.89 -7.13
N LEU A 454 -47.27 -7.05 -7.63
CA LEU A 454 -46.62 -6.07 -8.49
C LEU A 454 -47.41 -5.88 -9.78
N ASP A 455 -47.89 -6.96 -10.40
CA ASP A 455 -48.76 -6.88 -11.58
C ASP A 455 -50.07 -6.16 -11.26
N ALA A 456 -50.70 -6.48 -10.12
CA ALA A 456 -51.95 -5.84 -9.69
C ALA A 456 -51.78 -4.34 -9.38
N TRP A 457 -50.72 -3.94 -8.68
CA TRP A 457 -50.48 -2.56 -8.23
C TRP A 457 -49.84 -1.67 -9.29
N SER A 458 -49.12 -2.25 -10.24
CA SER A 458 -48.50 -1.49 -11.33
C SER A 458 -49.48 -1.07 -12.42
N GLY A 459 -50.63 -1.74 -12.53
CA GLY A 459 -51.69 -1.39 -13.47
C GLY A 459 -51.21 -1.44 -14.93
N GLN A 460 -51.46 -0.36 -15.69
CA GLN A 460 -51.04 -0.24 -17.10
C GLN A 460 -49.74 0.57 -17.29
N ALA A 461 -48.94 0.75 -16.23
CA ALA A 461 -47.69 1.51 -16.31
C ALA A 461 -46.68 0.86 -17.28
N GLY A 462 -46.06 1.68 -18.13
CA GLY A 462 -45.18 1.22 -19.20
C GLY A 462 -43.73 1.06 -18.77
N SER A 463 -43.18 2.07 -18.08
CA SER A 463 -41.77 2.09 -17.65
C SER A 463 -41.55 1.51 -16.24
N PRO A 464 -40.36 0.96 -15.91
CA PRO A 464 -40.08 0.46 -14.55
C PRO A 464 -40.33 1.50 -13.45
N TRP A 465 -39.96 2.78 -13.69
CA TRP A 465 -40.20 3.85 -12.73
C TRP A 465 -41.70 4.16 -12.57
N GLU A 466 -42.48 4.20 -13.65
CA GLU A 466 -43.93 4.38 -13.56
C GLU A 466 -44.59 3.25 -12.75
N LYS A 467 -44.13 2.01 -12.94
CA LYS A 467 -44.60 0.86 -12.15
C LYS A 467 -44.27 1.03 -10.67
N PHE A 468 -43.04 1.43 -10.37
CA PHE A 468 -42.59 1.72 -9.00
C PHE A 468 -43.44 2.84 -8.35
N VAL A 469 -43.69 3.92 -9.08
CA VAL A 469 -44.52 5.04 -8.63
C VAL A 469 -45.98 4.60 -8.39
N ALA A 470 -46.54 3.75 -9.26
CA ALA A 470 -47.89 3.20 -9.08
C ALA A 470 -48.00 2.34 -7.82
N ILE A 471 -46.98 1.51 -7.55
CA ILE A 471 -46.91 0.68 -6.33
C ILE A 471 -46.85 1.57 -5.08
N ALA A 472 -45.96 2.56 -5.04
CA ALA A 472 -45.84 3.48 -3.91
C ALA A 472 -47.14 4.27 -3.65
N LYS A 473 -47.83 4.70 -4.72
CA LYS A 473 -49.15 5.34 -4.61
C LYS A 473 -50.20 4.39 -4.05
N THR A 474 -50.24 3.15 -4.51
CA THR A 474 -51.19 2.13 -4.02
C THR A 474 -50.97 1.84 -2.54
N MET A 475 -49.70 1.73 -2.11
CA MET A 475 -49.35 1.58 -0.69
C MET A 475 -49.88 2.74 0.16
N THR A 476 -49.79 3.97 -0.35
CA THR A 476 -50.27 5.19 0.30
C THR A 476 -51.80 5.28 0.33
N SER A 477 -52.46 5.02 -0.80
CA SER A 477 -53.91 5.22 -0.96
C SER A 477 -54.74 4.13 -0.32
N ASP A 478 -54.30 2.87 -0.44
CA ASP A 478 -55.12 1.70 -0.10
C ASP A 478 -54.68 1.08 1.23
N GLY A 479 -53.41 1.27 1.60
CA GLY A 479 -52.84 0.79 2.85
C GLY A 479 -53.32 1.52 4.10
N ALA A 480 -52.93 0.99 5.26
CA ALA A 480 -53.21 1.52 6.59
C ALA A 480 -51.95 1.45 7.47
N TYR A 481 -51.79 2.42 8.37
CA TYR A 481 -50.63 2.51 9.26
C TYR A 481 -50.93 1.86 10.63
N THR A 482 -50.08 0.94 11.07
CA THR A 482 -50.16 0.33 12.40
C THR A 482 -48.80 -0.17 12.87
N ASP A 483 -48.48 0.13 14.13
CA ASP A 483 -47.30 -0.40 14.84
C ASP A 483 -47.59 -1.74 15.57
N GLY A 484 -48.81 -2.25 15.37
CA GLY A 484 -49.41 -3.31 16.16
C GLY A 484 -50.15 -2.77 17.38
N GLY A 485 -50.89 -3.65 18.05
CA GLY A 485 -51.74 -3.31 19.19
C GLY A 485 -51.26 -3.88 20.52
N THR A 486 -51.82 -3.36 21.62
CA THR A 486 -51.77 -4.01 22.93
C THR A 486 -52.54 -5.33 22.91
N ALA A 487 -52.41 -6.17 23.94
CA ALA A 487 -53.09 -7.47 24.00
C ALA A 487 -54.63 -7.40 23.81
N ASN A 488 -55.22 -6.26 24.15
CA ASN A 488 -56.67 -6.00 24.06
C ASN A 488 -57.07 -5.24 22.77
N SER A 489 -56.12 -4.85 21.93
CA SER A 489 -56.39 -4.18 20.66
C SER A 489 -56.52 -5.20 19.52
N TYR A 490 -57.40 -4.93 18.56
CA TYR A 490 -57.51 -5.71 17.33
C TYR A 490 -56.23 -5.62 16.48
N GLU A 491 -55.43 -4.56 16.65
CA GLU A 491 -54.17 -4.37 15.93
C GLU A 491 -53.07 -5.34 16.38
N LYS A 492 -53.28 -6.14 17.44
CA LYS A 492 -52.30 -7.11 17.96
C LYS A 492 -51.85 -8.16 16.94
N VAL A 493 -52.68 -8.40 15.91
CA VAL A 493 -52.37 -9.38 14.87
C VAL A 493 -51.26 -8.92 13.91
N TYR A 494 -50.97 -7.61 13.89
CA TYR A 494 -49.92 -7.02 13.08
C TYR A 494 -48.60 -7.14 13.82
N LEU A 495 -47.90 -8.23 13.54
CA LEU A 495 -46.60 -8.53 14.12
C LEU A 495 -45.50 -7.62 13.54
N PRO A 496 -44.39 -7.39 14.25
CA PRO A 496 -43.25 -6.68 13.69
C PRO A 496 -42.42 -7.59 12.78
N GLY A 497 -41.42 -7.02 12.13
CA GLY A 497 -40.46 -7.76 11.32
C GLY A 497 -40.63 -7.50 9.82
N HIS A 498 -39.58 -7.87 9.10
CA HIS A 498 -39.48 -7.74 7.65
C HIS A 498 -38.88 -9.00 6.99
N GLY A 499 -38.91 -10.14 7.68
CA GLY A 499 -38.56 -11.42 7.09
C GLY A 499 -39.61 -11.90 6.08
N LEU A 500 -39.24 -12.85 5.23
CA LEU A 500 -40.03 -13.35 4.11
C LEU A 500 -41.46 -13.71 4.52
N ALA A 501 -41.63 -14.54 5.55
CA ALA A 501 -42.96 -14.93 6.04
C ALA A 501 -43.82 -13.73 6.47
N ARG A 502 -43.19 -12.71 7.07
CA ARG A 502 -43.89 -11.51 7.54
C ARG A 502 -44.27 -10.59 6.38
N LEU A 503 -43.38 -10.41 5.39
CA LEU A 503 -43.64 -9.62 4.19
C LEU A 503 -44.64 -10.30 3.27
N SER A 504 -44.57 -11.62 3.10
CA SER A 504 -45.56 -12.39 2.34
C SER A 504 -46.95 -12.28 2.98
N ARG A 505 -47.06 -12.31 4.32
CA ARG A 505 -48.33 -12.05 5.02
C ARG A 505 -48.80 -10.61 4.85
N PHE A 506 -47.90 -9.63 4.95
CA PHE A 506 -48.21 -8.22 4.74
C PHE A 506 -48.81 -7.99 3.35
N VAL A 507 -48.13 -8.45 2.31
CA VAL A 507 -48.53 -8.28 0.91
C VAL A 507 -49.75 -9.14 0.53
N GLY A 508 -49.89 -10.32 1.15
CA GLY A 508 -51.01 -11.23 0.96
C GLY A 508 -52.32 -10.79 1.61
N SER A 509 -52.27 -9.84 2.55
CA SER A 509 -53.45 -9.31 3.23
C SER A 509 -54.40 -8.57 2.25
N THR A 510 -55.68 -8.53 2.62
CA THR A 510 -56.72 -7.81 1.85
C THR A 510 -56.50 -6.30 1.86
N GLN A 511 -56.05 -5.76 2.99
CA GLN A 511 -55.62 -4.38 3.16
C GLN A 511 -54.20 -4.38 3.73
N LEU A 512 -53.26 -3.72 3.03
CA LEU A 512 -51.90 -3.54 3.53
C LEU A 512 -51.93 -2.81 4.87
N ALA A 513 -51.36 -3.41 5.90
CA ALA A 513 -51.34 -2.84 7.24
C ALA A 513 -50.01 -3.16 7.95
N GLY A 514 -49.26 -2.09 8.27
CA GLY A 514 -47.95 -2.14 8.89
C GLY A 514 -47.40 -0.74 9.13
N ASN A 515 -46.11 -0.64 9.45
CA ASN A 515 -45.41 0.62 9.65
C ASN A 515 -44.23 0.76 8.68
N ASP A 516 -43.37 1.76 8.93
CA ASP A 516 -42.20 2.10 8.11
C ASP A 516 -41.37 0.86 7.76
N GLU A 517 -41.22 -0.09 8.69
CA GLU A 517 -40.47 -1.34 8.49
C GLU A 517 -41.05 -2.18 7.33
N GLN A 518 -42.35 -2.51 7.36
CA GLN A 518 -42.93 -3.38 6.34
C GLN A 518 -43.06 -2.68 4.99
N TYR A 519 -43.44 -1.40 4.99
CA TYR A 519 -43.63 -0.63 3.77
C TYR A 519 -42.30 -0.35 3.05
N ALA A 520 -41.27 0.13 3.77
CA ALA A 520 -39.97 0.40 3.15
C ALA A 520 -39.30 -0.88 2.64
N SER A 521 -39.34 -1.97 3.42
CA SER A 521 -38.80 -3.26 3.00
C SER A 521 -39.53 -3.81 1.77
N THR A 522 -40.86 -3.74 1.72
CA THR A 522 -41.63 -4.23 0.57
C THR A 522 -41.38 -3.38 -0.68
N LEU A 523 -41.33 -2.05 -0.54
CA LEU A 523 -41.11 -1.16 -1.66
C LEU A 523 -39.69 -1.30 -2.24
N ALA A 524 -38.66 -1.48 -1.40
CA ALA A 524 -37.32 -1.79 -1.87
C ALA A 524 -37.25 -3.15 -2.58
N LEU A 525 -37.90 -4.21 -2.07
CA LEU A 525 -37.96 -5.48 -2.81
C LEU A 525 -38.70 -5.33 -4.15
N ALA A 526 -39.78 -4.55 -4.19
CA ALA A 526 -40.53 -4.25 -5.40
C ALA A 526 -39.64 -3.52 -6.44
N GLY A 527 -38.88 -2.50 -6.02
CA GLY A 527 -37.95 -1.78 -6.88
C GLY A 527 -36.89 -2.70 -7.49
N ASN A 528 -36.24 -3.52 -6.65
CA ASN A 528 -35.25 -4.48 -7.13
C ASN A 528 -35.86 -5.50 -8.10
N ARG A 529 -37.10 -5.97 -7.86
CA ARG A 529 -37.82 -6.88 -8.75
C ARG A 529 -38.18 -6.25 -10.10
N LEU A 530 -38.45 -4.94 -10.11
CA LEU A 530 -38.66 -4.15 -11.34
C LEU A 530 -37.36 -3.80 -12.07
N GLY A 531 -36.20 -4.23 -11.56
CA GLY A 531 -34.90 -3.96 -12.15
C GLY A 531 -34.33 -2.59 -11.78
N ILE A 532 -34.86 -1.93 -10.75
CA ILE A 532 -34.37 -0.65 -10.21
C ILE A 532 -33.54 -0.96 -8.96
N PRO A 533 -32.24 -0.62 -8.91
CA PRO A 533 -31.44 -0.80 -7.71
C PRO A 533 -32.01 0.04 -6.56
N THR A 534 -32.48 -0.63 -5.52
CA THR A 534 -33.12 0.00 -4.36
C THR A 534 -32.63 -0.63 -3.06
N ARG A 535 -32.58 0.18 -2.00
CA ARG A 535 -32.12 -0.23 -0.67
C ARG A 535 -32.93 0.46 0.42
N VAL A 536 -32.96 -0.15 1.60
CA VAL A 536 -33.66 0.41 2.76
C VAL A 536 -32.68 1.23 3.58
N VAL A 537 -33.13 2.33 4.15
CA VAL A 537 -32.34 3.11 5.09
C VAL A 537 -33.15 3.35 6.34
N MET A 538 -32.53 3.18 7.50
CA MET A 538 -33.10 3.59 8.78
C MET A 538 -32.35 4.80 9.30
N GLY A 539 -33.08 5.76 9.82
CA GLY A 539 -32.53 6.97 10.42
C GLY A 539 -33.63 7.83 11.01
N ALA A 540 -33.41 9.14 11.08
CA ALA A 540 -34.37 10.08 11.63
C ALA A 540 -34.37 11.41 10.88
N VAL A 541 -35.48 12.15 10.97
CA VAL A 541 -35.56 13.53 10.48
C VAL A 541 -35.69 14.44 11.70
N PRO A 542 -34.66 15.25 12.04
CA PRO A 542 -34.73 16.12 13.21
C PRO A 542 -35.88 17.14 13.14
N GLU A 543 -36.50 17.43 14.28
CA GLU A 543 -37.41 18.57 14.46
C GLU A 543 -36.64 19.90 14.20
N PRO A 544 -37.31 21.04 13.96
CA PRO A 544 -36.63 22.30 13.61
C PRO A 544 -35.64 22.83 14.66
N ASP A 545 -35.78 22.42 15.91
CA ASP A 545 -34.86 22.73 17.02
C ASP A 545 -33.67 21.74 17.12
N GLY A 546 -33.60 20.76 16.21
CA GLY A 546 -32.57 19.74 16.14
C GLY A 546 -32.84 18.51 17.00
N VAL A 547 -33.93 18.49 17.77
CA VAL A 547 -34.29 17.36 18.63
C VAL A 547 -34.80 16.21 17.77
N VAL A 548 -34.35 15.00 18.07
CA VAL A 548 -34.87 13.77 17.47
C VAL A 548 -35.51 12.96 18.58
N LYS A 549 -36.82 12.69 18.48
CA LYS A 549 -37.53 11.75 19.35
C LYS A 549 -37.67 10.39 18.66
N GLY A 550 -38.07 9.36 19.41
CA GLY A 550 -38.30 8.04 18.82
C GLY A 550 -39.32 8.07 17.67
N LYS A 551 -40.40 8.83 17.79
CA LYS A 551 -41.41 8.99 16.73
C LYS A 551 -40.88 9.59 15.42
N ASP A 552 -39.74 10.28 15.47
CA ASP A 552 -39.07 10.91 14.31
C ASP A 552 -38.06 9.95 13.64
N VAL A 553 -37.88 8.75 14.21
CA VAL A 553 -37.12 7.65 13.62
C VAL A 553 -37.98 6.96 12.57
N HIS A 554 -37.44 6.83 11.38
CA HIS A 554 -38.12 6.34 10.20
C HIS A 554 -37.29 5.33 9.42
N ALA A 555 -37.96 4.52 8.61
CA ALA A 555 -37.36 3.74 7.54
C ALA A 555 -37.82 4.28 6.19
N TRP A 556 -36.89 4.47 5.26
CA TRP A 556 -37.15 4.98 3.92
C TRP A 556 -36.44 4.17 2.85
N VAL A 557 -36.73 4.46 1.58
CA VAL A 557 -36.17 3.76 0.43
C VAL A 557 -35.26 4.70 -0.35
N GLU A 558 -34.08 4.22 -0.72
CA GLU A 558 -33.21 4.89 -1.66
C GLU A 558 -33.20 4.17 -2.99
N VAL A 559 -33.23 4.95 -4.08
CA VAL A 559 -33.22 4.45 -5.46
C VAL A 559 -31.97 4.96 -6.18
N GLN A 560 -31.26 4.09 -6.89
CA GLN A 560 -30.06 4.50 -7.62
C GLN A 560 -30.44 5.16 -8.95
N VAL A 561 -30.02 6.40 -9.15
CA VAL A 561 -30.19 7.13 -10.41
C VAL A 561 -29.07 6.82 -11.40
N ASP A 562 -29.27 7.13 -12.69
CA ASP A 562 -28.34 6.77 -13.78
C ASP A 562 -26.92 7.32 -13.62
N ASN A 563 -26.76 8.46 -12.93
CA ASN A 563 -25.45 9.04 -12.64
C ASN A 563 -24.69 8.30 -11.51
N GLY A 564 -25.29 7.26 -10.91
CA GLY A 564 -24.73 6.45 -9.84
C GLY A 564 -25.04 6.94 -8.42
N THR A 565 -25.60 8.13 -8.25
CA THR A 565 -26.02 8.65 -6.93
C THR A 565 -27.31 7.98 -6.43
N TRP A 566 -27.57 8.08 -5.13
CA TRP A 566 -28.74 7.51 -4.50
C TRP A 566 -29.72 8.63 -4.14
N HIS A 567 -30.96 8.50 -4.59
CA HIS A 567 -32.03 9.44 -4.30
C HIS A 567 -32.96 8.86 -3.23
N ALA A 568 -33.12 9.56 -2.11
CA ALA A 568 -33.94 9.11 -0.99
C ALA A 568 -35.41 9.51 -1.14
N LEU A 569 -36.29 8.52 -1.07
CA LEU A 569 -37.74 8.68 -1.02
C LEU A 569 -38.18 8.60 0.43
N LEU A 570 -38.41 9.75 1.07
CA LEU A 570 -38.78 9.81 2.49
C LEU A 570 -40.15 9.17 2.75
N PRO A 571 -40.49 8.82 4.00
CA PRO A 571 -41.66 7.99 4.31
C PRO A 571 -42.98 8.56 3.76
N SER A 572 -43.12 9.90 3.71
CA SER A 572 -44.30 10.59 3.16
C SER A 572 -44.59 10.31 1.68
N THR A 573 -43.63 9.72 0.94
CA THR A 573 -43.81 9.38 -0.47
C THR A 573 -44.52 8.06 -0.73
N PHE A 574 -44.59 7.17 0.27
CA PHE A 574 -45.11 5.81 0.11
C PHE A 574 -45.92 5.27 1.31
N LEU A 575 -45.83 5.90 2.48
CA LEU A 575 -46.63 5.52 3.64
C LEU A 575 -48.05 6.09 3.58
N PRO A 576 -49.06 5.33 4.02
CA PRO A 576 -50.38 5.89 4.29
C PRO A 576 -50.33 6.87 5.47
N ASP A 577 -51.34 7.72 5.59
CA ASP A 577 -51.50 8.61 6.74
C ASP A 577 -51.49 7.79 8.05
N ARG A 578 -50.70 8.23 9.05
CA ARG A 578 -50.60 7.57 10.36
C ARG A 578 -51.94 7.44 11.08
N ASN A 579 -52.89 8.31 10.76
CA ASN A 579 -54.27 8.29 11.30
C ASN A 579 -55.17 7.27 10.60
N LYS A 580 -54.76 6.73 9.45
CA LYS A 580 -55.53 5.73 8.70
C LYS A 580 -55.26 4.34 9.27
N LYS A 581 -56.06 3.93 10.27
CA LYS A 581 -55.95 2.63 10.93
C LYS A 581 -56.58 1.48 10.13
N PRO A 582 -56.13 0.22 10.33
CA PRO A 582 -56.71 -0.94 9.64
C PRO A 582 -58.17 -1.19 10.02
N ASN A 583 -58.95 -1.76 9.10
CA ASN A 583 -60.37 -2.04 9.32
C ASN A 583 -60.62 -3.27 10.22
N GLU A 584 -61.32 -3.08 11.33
CA GLU A 584 -61.62 -4.14 12.33
C GLU A 584 -62.44 -5.31 11.76
N GLN A 585 -63.35 -5.06 10.82
CA GLN A 585 -64.23 -6.11 10.26
C GLN A 585 -63.50 -7.11 9.34
N GLN A 586 -62.41 -6.68 8.69
CA GLN A 586 -61.62 -7.54 7.79
C GLN A 586 -60.73 -8.52 8.58
N LEU A 587 -60.40 -8.17 9.83
CA LEU A 587 -59.58 -8.97 10.73
C LEU A 587 -60.25 -10.25 11.23
N LYS A 588 -61.58 -10.23 11.44
CA LYS A 588 -62.34 -11.43 11.83
C LYS A 588 -62.29 -12.54 10.77
N SER A 589 -62.14 -12.17 9.49
CA SER A 589 -61.97 -13.11 8.36
C SER A 589 -60.54 -13.66 8.27
N GLU A 590 -59.53 -12.83 8.58
CA GLU A 590 -58.13 -13.26 8.67
C GLU A 590 -57.86 -14.14 9.90
N GLU A 591 -58.41 -13.81 11.08
CA GLU A 591 -58.35 -14.67 12.27
C GLU A 591 -58.98 -16.05 12.03
N GLN A 592 -60.08 -16.12 11.27
CA GLN A 592 -60.70 -17.40 10.88
C GLN A 592 -59.83 -18.25 9.95
N LYS A 593 -58.96 -17.64 9.12
CA LYS A 593 -57.99 -18.39 8.28
C LYS A 593 -56.81 -18.92 9.07
N VAL A 594 -56.45 -18.30 10.19
CA VAL A 594 -55.39 -18.74 11.11
C VAL A 594 -55.93 -19.75 12.14
N GLY A 595 -57.24 -19.76 12.37
CA GLY A 595 -57.94 -20.63 13.32
C GLY A 595 -58.09 -22.10 12.92
N ALA A 596 -57.43 -22.57 11.86
CA ALA A 596 -57.24 -24.00 11.67
C ALA A 596 -56.24 -24.49 12.73
N GLN A 597 -56.77 -24.85 13.90
CA GLN A 597 -56.06 -25.59 14.94
C GLN A 597 -55.39 -26.80 14.29
N VAL A 598 -54.11 -26.68 13.97
CA VAL A 598 -53.25 -27.84 13.80
C VAL A 598 -53.20 -28.49 15.19
N PRO A 599 -53.66 -29.74 15.36
CA PRO A 599 -53.49 -30.43 16.64
C PRO A 599 -52.01 -30.37 17.00
N PRO A 600 -51.63 -30.15 18.28
CA PRO A 600 -50.23 -30.15 18.64
C PRO A 600 -49.61 -31.47 18.16
N PRO A 601 -48.50 -31.43 17.40
CA PRO A 601 -47.79 -32.66 17.06
C PRO A 601 -47.49 -33.40 18.37
N ALA A 602 -47.80 -34.69 18.39
CA ALA A 602 -47.56 -35.54 19.54
C ALA A 602 -46.16 -35.26 20.09
N GLY A 603 -46.08 -34.90 21.37
CA GLY A 603 -44.85 -34.52 22.03
C GLY A 603 -43.82 -35.64 21.92
N VAL A 604 -42.94 -35.53 20.93
CA VAL A 604 -41.70 -36.28 20.92
C VAL A 604 -40.79 -35.51 21.85
N ASN A 605 -40.56 -36.08 23.04
CA ASN A 605 -39.62 -35.51 24.00
C ASN A 605 -38.29 -35.22 23.28
N PRO A 606 -37.77 -33.99 23.29
CA PRO A 606 -36.41 -33.76 22.83
C PRO A 606 -35.47 -34.64 23.68
N PRO A 607 -34.44 -35.27 23.10
CA PRO A 607 -33.44 -35.93 23.92
C PRO A 607 -32.88 -34.90 24.91
N SER A 608 -33.00 -35.22 26.18
CA SER A 608 -32.45 -34.47 27.30
C SER A 608 -30.95 -34.27 27.07
N VAL A 609 -30.57 -33.11 26.55
CA VAL A 609 -29.23 -32.54 26.73
C VAL A 609 -29.18 -31.80 28.06
N LEU A 610 -29.54 -32.52 29.12
CA LEU A 610 -28.97 -32.29 30.46
C LEU A 610 -27.57 -32.88 30.48
N GLN A 611 -26.67 -32.25 29.72
CA GLN A 611 -25.25 -32.21 29.98
C GLN A 611 -24.84 -30.75 29.78
N GLY A 612 -25.14 -29.95 30.80
CA GLY A 612 -24.41 -28.72 31.01
C GLY A 612 -22.93 -29.05 31.16
N PRO A 613 -22.01 -28.20 30.68
CA PRO A 613 -20.61 -28.34 31.01
C PRO A 613 -20.40 -27.85 32.46
N ASP A 614 -20.85 -28.66 33.41
CA ASP A 614 -20.65 -28.45 34.85
C ASP A 614 -19.40 -29.21 35.29
N GLN A 615 -18.27 -28.93 34.62
CA GLN A 615 -16.94 -29.16 35.16
C GLN A 615 -15.95 -28.14 34.56
N ALA A 616 -15.86 -26.97 35.19
CA ALA A 616 -14.60 -26.24 35.41
C ALA A 616 -14.77 -25.05 36.37
N GLN A 617 -15.51 -25.22 37.48
CA GLN A 617 -15.17 -24.47 38.69
C GLN A 617 -14.04 -25.23 39.38
N ASN A 618 -12.81 -24.91 38.99
CA ASN A 618 -11.59 -24.96 39.81
C ASN A 618 -10.38 -24.67 38.92
N ALA A 619 -10.11 -23.38 38.69
CA ALA A 619 -8.77 -22.89 38.41
C ALA A 619 -8.71 -21.36 38.64
N THR A 620 -8.92 -20.91 39.88
CA THR A 620 -8.13 -19.77 40.38
C THR A 620 -6.70 -20.24 40.57
N ASP A 621 -6.06 -20.59 39.46
CA ASP A 621 -4.63 -20.75 39.37
C ASP A 621 -4.20 -19.66 38.41
N ILE A 622 -4.00 -18.45 38.97
CA ILE A 622 -3.15 -17.43 38.37
C ILE A 622 -1.73 -18.02 38.39
N LYS A 623 -1.50 -19.06 37.59
CA LYS A 623 -0.17 -19.41 37.15
C LYS A 623 0.25 -18.24 36.30
N LYS A 624 0.98 -17.32 36.93
CA LYS A 624 1.88 -16.37 36.26
C LYS A 624 2.49 -17.11 35.09
N LYS A 625 1.97 -16.86 33.88
CA LYS A 625 2.55 -17.39 32.64
C LYS A 625 4.02 -17.06 32.75
N LYS A 626 4.89 -18.08 32.87
CA LYS A 626 6.34 -17.86 32.92
C LYS A 626 6.64 -17.04 31.67
N ARG A 627 6.98 -15.76 31.88
CA ARG A 627 7.27 -14.81 30.82
C ARG A 627 8.32 -15.47 29.95
N ASN A 628 7.96 -15.81 28.72
CA ASN A 628 8.91 -16.36 27.79
C ASN A 628 9.95 -15.26 27.56
N PRO A 629 11.24 -15.45 27.89
CA PRO A 629 12.24 -14.39 27.74
C PRO A 629 12.42 -13.95 26.28
N LEU A 630 11.83 -14.66 25.32
CA LEU A 630 11.85 -14.35 23.89
C LEU A 630 10.56 -13.66 23.38
N ASP A 631 9.57 -13.43 24.23
CA ASP A 631 8.36 -12.69 23.83
C ASP A 631 8.62 -11.17 23.88
N ILE A 632 8.91 -10.61 22.70
CA ILE A 632 9.29 -9.20 22.53
C ILE A 632 8.18 -8.28 23.05
N GLY A 633 6.90 -8.66 22.97
CA GLY A 633 5.77 -7.86 23.45
C GLY A 633 5.83 -7.56 24.95
N ALA A 634 6.30 -8.53 25.75
CA ALA A 634 6.35 -8.48 27.20
C ALA A 634 7.59 -7.78 27.79
N TRP A 635 8.54 -7.35 26.95
CA TRP A 635 9.78 -6.72 27.44
C TRP A 635 9.54 -5.29 27.95
N PRO A 636 10.19 -4.90 29.07
CA PRO A 636 10.29 -3.51 29.49
C PRO A 636 10.82 -2.64 28.34
N LEU A 637 10.25 -1.44 28.20
CA LEU A 637 10.54 -0.55 27.07
C LEU A 637 12.04 -0.22 26.92
N TRP A 638 12.78 -0.07 28.02
CA TRP A 638 14.23 0.15 28.00
C TRP A 638 15.01 -1.03 27.40
N LEU A 639 14.56 -2.27 27.63
CA LEU A 639 15.19 -3.48 27.10
C LEU A 639 14.89 -3.64 25.60
N LYS A 640 13.67 -3.30 25.16
CA LYS A 640 13.32 -3.22 23.73
C LYS A 640 14.24 -2.23 23.00
N ILE A 641 14.46 -1.04 23.56
CA ILE A 641 15.34 -0.01 22.98
C ILE A 641 16.80 -0.48 22.96
N LEU A 642 17.30 -1.05 24.06
CA LEU A 642 18.67 -1.55 24.11
C LEU A 642 18.90 -2.67 23.08
N VAL A 643 17.99 -3.63 22.99
CA VAL A 643 18.15 -4.80 22.13
C VAL A 643 17.86 -4.46 20.67
N LEU A 644 16.75 -3.79 20.35
CA LEU A 644 16.37 -3.46 18.96
C LEU A 644 17.10 -2.23 18.43
N GLY A 645 17.37 -1.23 19.28
CA GLY A 645 17.99 0.04 18.89
C GLY A 645 19.52 0.04 18.91
N LEU A 646 20.17 -0.79 19.73
CA LEU A 646 21.63 -0.84 19.83
C LEU A 646 22.22 -2.22 19.53
N LEU A 647 21.73 -3.27 20.19
CA LEU A 647 22.36 -4.59 20.16
C LEU A 647 22.15 -5.30 18.82
N LEU A 648 20.93 -5.24 18.27
CA LEU A 648 20.57 -5.84 16.99
C LEU A 648 21.31 -5.17 15.80
N PRO A 649 21.37 -3.83 15.66
CA PRO A 649 22.17 -3.18 14.62
C PRO A 649 23.66 -3.54 14.69
N VAL A 650 24.22 -3.61 15.90
CA VAL A 650 25.61 -4.02 16.12
C VAL A 650 25.82 -5.49 15.73
N LEU A 651 24.90 -6.38 16.12
CA LEU A 651 24.96 -7.80 15.77
C LEU A 651 24.83 -8.01 14.25
N LEU A 652 23.90 -7.30 13.61
CA LEU A 652 23.73 -7.30 12.15
C LEU A 652 24.97 -6.75 11.44
N PHE A 653 25.62 -5.72 11.98
CA PHE A 653 26.88 -5.20 11.47
C PHE A 653 27.98 -6.27 11.48
N PHE A 654 28.17 -6.96 12.61
CA PHE A 654 29.16 -8.03 12.72
C PHE A 654 28.82 -9.25 11.88
N ALA A 655 27.54 -9.65 11.82
CA ALA A 655 27.05 -10.74 10.98
C ALA A 655 27.30 -10.45 9.49
N ALA A 656 26.97 -9.25 9.02
CA ALA A 656 27.26 -8.82 7.65
C ALA A 656 28.77 -8.85 7.35
N LEU A 657 29.62 -8.42 8.30
CA LEU A 657 31.06 -8.47 8.16
C LEU A 657 31.57 -9.92 8.07
N ALA A 658 31.03 -10.82 8.88
CA ALA A 658 31.31 -12.26 8.83
C ALA A 658 30.87 -12.89 7.49
N VAL A 659 29.67 -12.57 7.01
CA VAL A 659 29.15 -13.07 5.72
C VAL A 659 30.00 -12.58 4.55
N ILE A 660 30.38 -11.29 4.51
CA ILE A 660 31.24 -10.76 3.44
C ILE A 660 32.60 -11.45 3.48
N ARG A 661 33.19 -11.66 4.66
CA ARG A 661 34.44 -12.42 4.81
C ARG A 661 34.30 -13.85 4.32
N TRP A 662 33.21 -14.52 4.69
CA TRP A 662 32.91 -15.87 4.28
C TRP A 662 32.71 -15.97 2.76
N LEU A 663 31.95 -15.05 2.15
CA LEU A 663 31.75 -15.01 0.70
C LEU A 663 33.07 -14.79 -0.05
N LYS A 664 33.93 -13.87 0.43
CA LYS A 664 35.28 -13.69 -0.12
C LYS A 664 36.09 -14.97 0.02
N ALA A 665 36.13 -15.59 1.20
CA ALA A 665 36.87 -16.83 1.43
C ALA A 665 36.35 -17.99 0.57
N ARG A 666 35.03 -18.16 0.47
CA ARG A 666 34.37 -19.18 -0.36
C ARG A 666 34.64 -18.96 -1.83
N ARG A 667 34.57 -17.72 -2.32
CA ARG A 667 34.95 -17.36 -3.69
C ARG A 667 36.41 -17.73 -3.95
N ARG A 668 37.32 -17.39 -3.03
CA ARG A 668 38.73 -17.73 -3.17
C ARG A 668 38.96 -19.23 -3.25
N ARG A 669 38.37 -20.00 -2.33
CA ARG A 669 38.44 -21.46 -2.32
C ARG A 669 37.89 -22.06 -3.62
N ARG A 670 36.70 -21.64 -4.06
CA ARG A 670 36.09 -22.14 -5.31
C ARG A 670 36.95 -21.88 -6.54
N HIS A 671 37.50 -20.67 -6.70
CA HIS A 671 38.37 -20.37 -7.85
C HIS A 671 39.74 -21.02 -7.74
N ALA A 672 40.21 -21.32 -6.53
CA ALA A 672 41.43 -22.07 -6.30
C ALA A 672 41.30 -23.57 -6.56
N THR A 673 40.08 -24.13 -6.62
CA THR A 673 39.85 -25.58 -6.76
C THR A 673 39.11 -26.00 -8.04
N THR A 674 38.69 -25.06 -8.88
CA THR A 674 37.80 -25.38 -10.02
C THR A 674 38.31 -24.76 -11.32
N GLY A 675 38.56 -25.60 -12.33
CA GLY A 675 39.02 -25.21 -13.68
C GLY A 675 40.48 -25.56 -13.96
N PRO A 676 40.99 -25.29 -15.18
CA PRO A 676 42.36 -25.58 -15.59
C PRO A 676 43.41 -24.87 -14.70
N THR A 677 44.54 -25.53 -14.40
CA THR A 677 45.58 -25.03 -13.49
C THR A 677 46.11 -23.64 -13.88
N ALA A 678 46.33 -23.38 -15.16
CA ALA A 678 46.74 -22.07 -15.69
C ALA A 678 45.74 -20.94 -15.33
N SER A 679 44.44 -21.25 -15.36
CA SER A 679 43.39 -20.27 -15.04
C SER A 679 43.32 -19.97 -13.53
N ARG A 680 43.60 -20.97 -12.69
CA ARG A 680 43.69 -20.83 -11.24
C ARG A 680 44.86 -19.90 -10.87
N ALA A 681 46.06 -20.16 -11.39
CA ALA A 681 47.24 -19.33 -11.15
C ALA A 681 47.06 -17.88 -11.65
N ALA A 682 46.47 -17.69 -12.83
CA ALA A 682 46.14 -16.36 -13.35
C ALA A 682 45.14 -15.59 -12.46
N TRP A 683 44.21 -16.31 -11.83
CA TRP A 683 43.21 -15.75 -10.94
C TRP A 683 43.81 -15.38 -9.57
N VAL A 684 44.73 -16.19 -9.02
CA VAL A 684 45.44 -15.90 -7.75
C VAL A 684 46.12 -14.53 -7.81
N TRP A 685 46.87 -14.25 -8.88
CA TRP A 685 47.49 -12.93 -9.08
C TRP A 685 46.46 -11.79 -9.14
N ARG A 686 45.37 -12.00 -9.87
CA ARG A 686 44.31 -10.99 -10.03
C ARG A 686 43.61 -10.69 -8.70
N ASP A 687 43.35 -11.71 -7.90
CA ASP A 687 42.73 -11.59 -6.58
C ASP A 687 43.65 -10.84 -5.60
N LEU A 688 44.95 -11.16 -5.60
CA LEU A 688 45.95 -10.45 -4.81
C LEU A 688 46.02 -8.95 -5.15
N VAL A 689 46.07 -8.61 -6.44
CA VAL A 689 46.07 -7.22 -6.90
C VAL A 689 44.76 -6.49 -6.54
N SER A 690 43.62 -7.17 -6.60
CA SER A 690 42.32 -6.59 -6.22
C SER A 690 42.28 -6.28 -4.72
N ASP A 691 42.81 -7.18 -3.88
CA ASP A 691 42.92 -6.97 -2.44
C ASP A 691 43.94 -5.89 -2.07
N ALA A 692 45.10 -5.85 -2.73
CA ALA A 692 46.09 -4.78 -2.55
C ALA A 692 45.50 -3.39 -2.86
N ARG A 693 44.74 -3.28 -3.95
CA ARG A 693 44.00 -2.04 -4.27
C ARG A 693 42.93 -1.71 -3.22
N SER A 694 42.28 -2.71 -2.63
CA SER A 694 41.30 -2.50 -1.56
C SER A 694 41.93 -1.95 -0.27
N LEU A 695 43.22 -2.26 -0.05
CA LEU A 695 44.05 -1.75 1.04
C LEU A 695 44.69 -0.39 0.72
N GLY A 696 44.49 0.13 -0.49
CA GLY A 696 44.96 1.45 -0.91
C GLY A 696 46.31 1.45 -1.64
N VAL A 697 46.83 0.29 -2.05
CA VAL A 697 48.03 0.22 -2.91
C VAL A 697 47.67 0.66 -4.33
N ALA A 698 48.46 1.57 -4.89
CA ALA A 698 48.20 2.21 -6.17
C ALA A 698 48.71 1.37 -7.37
N VAL A 699 48.14 0.18 -7.57
CA VAL A 699 48.53 -0.70 -8.69
C VAL A 699 47.83 -0.30 -10.01
N PRO A 700 48.55 0.05 -11.09
CA PRO A 700 48.00 0.44 -12.38
C PRO A 700 47.03 -0.58 -12.98
N ARG A 701 46.08 -0.12 -13.79
CA ARG A 701 45.16 -0.98 -14.56
C ARG A 701 45.66 -1.09 -15.99
N GLY A 702 45.98 -2.29 -16.45
CA GLY A 702 46.43 -2.57 -17.83
C GLY A 702 47.92 -2.85 -17.99
N ALA A 703 48.72 -2.73 -16.93
CA ALA A 703 50.13 -3.12 -16.88
C ALA A 703 50.28 -4.67 -16.83
N THR A 704 51.43 -5.18 -17.25
CA THR A 704 51.76 -6.62 -17.17
C THR A 704 51.86 -7.10 -15.71
N ARG A 705 51.81 -8.42 -15.45
CA ARG A 705 51.87 -8.94 -14.06
C ARG A 705 53.17 -8.52 -13.35
N LEU A 706 54.29 -8.50 -14.06
CA LEU A 706 55.59 -8.08 -13.52
C LEU A 706 55.66 -6.56 -13.27
N GLU A 707 55.09 -5.75 -14.16
CA GLU A 707 54.97 -4.31 -13.93
C GLU A 707 54.07 -4.01 -12.71
N GLN A 708 52.95 -4.72 -12.57
CA GLN A 708 52.07 -4.58 -11.41
C GLN A 708 52.74 -5.01 -10.10
N ALA A 709 53.63 -6.00 -10.13
CA ALA A 709 54.37 -6.47 -8.96
C ALA A 709 55.35 -5.42 -8.43
N ARG A 710 55.96 -4.62 -9.31
CA ARG A 710 56.89 -3.54 -8.95
C ARG A 710 56.23 -2.39 -8.20
N ASP A 711 54.91 -2.24 -8.32
CA ASP A 711 54.14 -1.20 -7.62
C ASP A 711 53.62 -1.66 -6.24
N PHE A 712 54.01 -2.85 -5.78
CA PHE A 712 53.78 -3.27 -4.39
C PHE A 712 54.77 -2.56 -3.44
N PRO A 713 54.40 -2.33 -2.16
CA PRO A 713 55.31 -1.76 -1.18
C PRO A 713 56.60 -2.59 -1.06
N GLU A 714 57.76 -1.94 -0.91
CA GLU A 714 59.08 -2.60 -0.78
C GLU A 714 59.15 -3.62 0.37
N SER A 715 58.29 -3.47 1.37
CA SER A 715 58.18 -4.39 2.51
C SER A 715 57.54 -5.74 2.18
N VAL A 716 57.07 -5.97 0.94
CA VAL A 716 56.36 -7.18 0.53
C VAL A 716 56.80 -7.63 -0.87
N THR A 717 57.28 -8.87 -0.99
CA THR A 717 57.75 -9.45 -2.27
C THR A 717 56.61 -10.12 -3.04
N ALA A 718 55.96 -9.38 -3.95
CA ALA A 718 54.91 -9.92 -4.82
C ALA A 718 55.43 -10.46 -6.18
N GLU A 719 56.68 -10.20 -6.53
CA GLU A 719 57.29 -10.59 -7.80
C GLU A 719 57.32 -12.11 -8.06
N PRO A 720 57.66 -12.99 -7.08
CA PRO A 720 57.64 -14.45 -7.29
C PRO A 720 56.27 -14.98 -7.72
N ILE A 721 55.19 -14.42 -7.17
CA ILE A 721 53.81 -14.81 -7.49
C ILE A 721 53.45 -14.38 -8.92
N ALA A 722 53.92 -13.20 -9.36
CA ALA A 722 53.72 -12.73 -10.73
C ALA A 722 54.49 -13.58 -11.75
N VAL A 723 55.72 -14.00 -11.42
CA VAL A 723 56.55 -14.89 -12.22
C VAL A 723 55.90 -16.27 -12.31
N GLY A 724 55.50 -16.86 -11.19
CA GLY A 724 54.83 -18.16 -11.15
C GLY A 724 53.48 -18.17 -11.87
N ALA A 725 52.68 -17.11 -11.75
CA ALA A 725 51.45 -16.96 -12.51
C ALA A 725 51.67 -16.75 -14.02
N ASN A 726 52.81 -16.20 -14.45
CA ASN A 726 53.19 -16.12 -15.86
C ASN A 726 53.68 -17.48 -16.37
N ALA A 727 54.54 -18.17 -15.61
CA ALA A 727 55.03 -19.51 -15.95
C ALA A 727 53.87 -20.52 -16.09
N ALA A 728 52.89 -20.48 -15.20
CA ALA A 728 51.72 -21.36 -15.26
C ALA A 728 50.76 -21.03 -16.43
N VAL A 729 50.85 -19.85 -17.06
CA VAL A 729 49.95 -19.44 -18.15
C VAL A 729 50.61 -19.48 -19.52
N PHE A 730 51.92 -19.24 -19.58
CA PHE A 730 52.69 -19.10 -20.81
C PHE A 730 53.86 -20.09 -20.91
N GLY A 731 54.08 -20.94 -19.90
CA GLY A 731 55.12 -21.96 -19.90
C GLY A 731 54.76 -23.17 -20.77
N PRO A 732 55.76 -24.01 -21.11
CA PRO A 732 55.55 -25.22 -21.88
C PRO A 732 54.88 -26.32 -21.04
N GLY A 733 53.85 -26.97 -21.58
CA GLY A 733 53.13 -28.08 -20.94
C GLY A 733 51.98 -27.64 -20.01
N ASP A 734 51.17 -28.60 -19.58
CA ASP A 734 50.13 -28.35 -18.58
C ASP A 734 50.77 -28.31 -17.18
N PRO A 735 50.60 -27.21 -16.41
CA PRO A 735 51.22 -27.09 -15.10
C PRO A 735 50.61 -28.04 -14.08
N GLU A 736 51.45 -28.56 -13.19
CA GLU A 736 51.06 -29.48 -12.13
C GLU A 736 50.00 -28.85 -11.20
N PRO A 737 48.96 -29.60 -10.78
CA PRO A 737 47.85 -29.06 -9.98
C PRO A 737 48.26 -28.35 -8.68
N GLU A 738 49.43 -28.71 -8.13
CA GLU A 738 50.01 -28.18 -6.90
C GLU A 738 50.54 -26.75 -7.05
N VAL A 739 50.97 -26.35 -8.25
CA VAL A 739 51.54 -25.00 -8.50
C VAL A 739 50.55 -23.90 -8.14
N ALA A 740 49.28 -24.10 -8.46
CA ALA A 740 48.24 -23.10 -8.18
C ALA A 740 47.81 -23.06 -6.70
N THR A 741 48.00 -24.13 -5.93
CA THR A 741 47.79 -24.11 -4.47
C THR A 741 48.95 -23.44 -3.76
N THR A 742 50.20 -23.74 -4.14
CA THR A 742 51.40 -23.09 -3.58
C THR A 742 51.38 -21.58 -3.82
N LEU A 743 51.04 -21.14 -5.04
CA LEU A 743 50.89 -19.72 -5.35
C LEU A 743 49.79 -19.03 -4.54
N LEU A 744 48.74 -19.75 -4.16
CA LEU A 744 47.68 -19.21 -3.32
C LEU A 744 48.17 -18.97 -1.88
N ASP A 745 48.91 -19.93 -1.33
CA ASP A 745 49.45 -19.83 0.03
C ASP A 745 50.47 -18.69 0.12
N GLU A 746 51.36 -18.56 -0.86
CA GLU A 746 52.28 -17.42 -0.98
C GLU A 746 51.54 -16.08 -1.10
N ALA A 747 50.45 -16.03 -1.88
CA ALA A 747 49.62 -14.83 -2.00
C ALA A 747 48.88 -14.49 -0.70
N ASP A 748 48.48 -15.50 0.09
CA ASP A 748 47.88 -15.30 1.41
C ASP A 748 48.90 -14.73 2.41
N ASP A 749 50.18 -15.10 2.31
CA ASP A 749 51.26 -14.54 3.13
C ASP A 749 51.53 -13.07 2.81
N VAL A 750 51.67 -12.75 1.52
CA VAL A 750 51.77 -11.37 1.02
C VAL A 750 50.57 -10.54 1.50
N ARG A 751 49.35 -11.10 1.47
CA ARG A 751 48.14 -10.43 1.95
C ARG A 751 48.16 -10.20 3.47
N ARG A 752 48.67 -11.15 4.26
CA ARG A 752 48.86 -11.00 5.72
C ARG A 752 49.82 -9.86 6.03
N GLN A 753 50.94 -9.78 5.31
CA GLN A 753 51.93 -8.71 5.45
C GLN A 753 51.36 -7.33 5.07
N LEU A 754 50.69 -7.23 3.92
CA LEU A 754 50.01 -5.99 3.48
C LEU A 754 48.97 -5.51 4.49
N ARG A 755 48.22 -6.43 5.10
CA ARG A 755 47.28 -6.10 6.18
C ARG A 755 47.99 -5.65 7.44
N GLY A 756 49.11 -6.28 7.80
CA GLY A 756 49.96 -5.89 8.92
C GLY A 756 50.41 -4.43 8.83
N ALA A 757 50.80 -3.99 7.63
CA ALA A 757 51.32 -2.65 7.35
C ALA A 757 50.28 -1.50 7.34
N VAL A 758 48.97 -1.79 7.45
CA VAL A 758 47.91 -0.76 7.43
C VAL A 758 47.16 -0.65 8.76
N SER A 759 46.58 0.53 9.02
CA SER A 759 45.80 0.83 10.24
C SER A 759 44.54 -0.02 10.38
N ARG A 760 44.07 -0.22 11.63
CA ARG A 760 42.87 -1.02 11.95
C ARG A 760 41.63 -0.58 11.15
N TRP A 761 41.45 0.73 10.97
CA TRP A 761 40.35 1.30 10.18
C TRP A 761 40.43 0.96 8.68
N ARG A 762 41.65 0.96 8.12
CA ARG A 762 41.87 0.62 6.70
C ARG A 762 41.65 -0.87 6.44
N ARG A 763 41.94 -1.73 7.42
CA ARG A 763 41.59 -3.17 7.40
C ARG A 763 40.07 -3.36 7.34
N ILE A 764 39.33 -2.78 8.28
CA ILE A 764 37.85 -2.88 8.32
C ILE A 764 37.22 -2.35 7.01
N ARG A 765 37.74 -1.25 6.48
CA ARG A 765 37.26 -0.68 5.21
C ARG A 765 37.51 -1.59 4.00
N SER A 766 38.68 -2.22 3.93
CA SER A 766 39.00 -3.23 2.90
C SER A 766 38.06 -4.44 3.01
N ASP A 767 37.73 -4.85 4.24
CA ASP A 767 36.88 -6.00 4.49
C ASP A 767 35.45 -5.77 4.01
N LEU A 768 34.90 -4.59 4.29
CA LEU A 768 33.57 -4.14 3.84
C LEU A 768 33.51 -3.79 2.34
N ASN A 769 34.65 -3.78 1.63
CA ASN A 769 34.67 -3.50 0.21
C ASN A 769 34.18 -4.71 -0.60
N ILE A 770 32.95 -4.64 -1.13
CA ILE A 770 32.34 -5.68 -1.97
C ILE A 770 32.80 -5.65 -3.43
N ARG A 771 33.56 -4.63 -3.86
CA ARG A 771 33.98 -4.46 -5.25
C ARG A 771 34.71 -5.68 -5.84
N PRO A 772 35.62 -6.36 -5.12
CA PRO A 772 36.28 -7.57 -5.62
C PRO A 772 35.32 -8.73 -5.95
N LEU A 773 34.14 -8.78 -5.31
CA LEU A 773 33.11 -9.79 -5.58
C LEU A 773 32.35 -9.53 -6.89
N LEU A 774 32.34 -8.28 -7.36
CA LEU A 774 31.59 -7.82 -8.52
C LEU A 774 32.45 -7.65 -9.78
N GLU A 775 33.78 -7.78 -9.67
CA GLU A 775 34.68 -7.81 -10.82
C GLU A 775 34.43 -9.11 -11.61
N ARG A 776 33.73 -8.98 -12.74
CA ARG A 776 33.49 -10.09 -13.67
C ARG A 776 34.81 -10.54 -14.30
N ASP A 777 35.00 -11.86 -14.33
CA ASP A 777 35.99 -12.49 -15.18
C ASP A 777 35.62 -12.21 -16.63
N ARG A 778 36.33 -11.29 -17.28
CA ARG A 778 36.31 -11.18 -18.74
C ARG A 778 37.12 -12.36 -19.27
N ARG A 779 36.53 -13.55 -19.26
CA ARG A 779 37.03 -14.66 -20.06
C ARG A 779 37.04 -14.17 -21.52
N PRO A 780 38.17 -14.22 -22.24
CA PRO A 780 38.05 -14.52 -23.65
C PRO A 780 37.36 -15.88 -23.67
N ARG A 781 36.13 -15.98 -24.17
CA ARG A 781 35.69 -17.26 -24.71
C ARG A 781 36.70 -17.53 -25.81
N THR A 782 37.64 -18.44 -25.59
CA THR A 782 38.18 -19.23 -26.67
C THR A 782 36.98 -19.96 -27.24
N GLY A 783 36.22 -19.27 -28.12
CA GLY A 783 35.38 -19.95 -29.06
C GLY A 783 36.34 -20.87 -29.79
N GLY A 784 36.06 -22.18 -29.76
CA GLY A 784 36.64 -23.09 -30.73
C GLY A 784 36.30 -22.52 -32.10
N ARG A 785 37.23 -21.74 -32.67
CA ARG A 785 37.37 -21.65 -34.09
C ARG A 785 37.97 -22.99 -34.47
N THR A 786 37.08 -23.97 -34.67
CA THR A 786 37.34 -25.00 -35.66
C THR A 786 37.67 -24.25 -36.94
N PHE A 787 38.96 -24.13 -37.23
CA PHE A 787 39.37 -23.79 -38.59
C PHE A 787 38.76 -24.87 -39.49
N PRO A 788 38.03 -24.50 -40.56
CA PRO A 788 37.61 -25.50 -41.52
C PRO A 788 38.88 -26.16 -42.07
N THR A 789 38.96 -27.47 -41.91
CA THR A 789 39.95 -28.31 -42.59
C THR A 789 39.89 -27.98 -44.07
N LEU A 790 40.97 -27.41 -44.60
CA LEU A 790 41.14 -27.20 -46.04
C LEU A 790 41.01 -28.56 -46.74
N PRO A 791 40.22 -28.66 -47.82
CA PRO A 791 40.13 -29.89 -48.59
C PRO A 791 41.50 -30.20 -49.19
N SER A 792 41.91 -31.46 -49.04
CA SER A 792 43.12 -32.05 -49.59
C SER A 792 43.31 -31.68 -51.06
N LEU A 793 44.35 -30.91 -51.36
CA LEU A 793 44.88 -30.78 -52.72
C LEU A 793 45.57 -32.08 -53.10
N ARG A 794 44.85 -32.92 -53.84
CA ARG A 794 45.39 -34.06 -54.55
C ARG A 794 45.88 -33.57 -55.92
N ARG A 795 47.20 -33.45 -56.12
CA ARG A 795 47.81 -33.48 -57.46
C ARG A 795 49.23 -34.08 -57.46
N VAL A 796 49.27 -35.36 -57.81
CA VAL A 796 50.07 -36.01 -58.88
C VAL A 796 51.55 -35.61 -59.05
N ARG A 797 52.44 -36.56 -58.73
CA ARG A 797 53.50 -37.23 -59.55
C ARG A 797 54.35 -38.00 -58.55
N GLY A 798 54.53 -39.32 -58.64
CA GLY A 798 55.12 -40.06 -59.75
C GLY A 798 56.40 -40.70 -59.19
N ALA A 799 56.52 -42.02 -59.39
CA ALA A 799 57.60 -42.97 -59.08
C ALA A 799 59.04 -42.38 -59.17
N GLU A 800 60.10 -42.88 -58.51
CA GLU A 800 60.54 -44.25 -58.19
C GLU A 800 61.59 -44.24 -57.05
N GLY A 801 61.71 -45.36 -56.33
CA GLY A 801 63.01 -46.00 -56.03
C GLY A 801 63.86 -45.53 -54.82
N PRO A 802 64.49 -46.46 -54.06
CA PRO A 802 65.38 -46.12 -52.96
C PRO A 802 66.82 -45.83 -53.42
N ALA A 803 67.41 -44.78 -52.85
CA ALA A 803 68.77 -44.73 -52.32
C ALA A 803 68.88 -43.50 -51.40
#